data_AF-A0A5J9WL96-F1
#
_entry.id   AF-A0A5J9WL96-F1
#
_cell.length_a   1.000
_cell.length_b   1.000
_cell.length_c   1.000
_cell.angle_alpha   90.00
_cell.angle_beta   90.00
_cell.angle_gamma   90.00
#
_symmetry.space_group_name_H-M   'P 1'
#
loop_
_entity.id
_entity.type
_entity.pdbx_description
1 polymer ?
#
loop_
_entity_poly.entity_id
_entity_poly.type
_entity_poly.pdbx_seq_one_letter_code
_entity_poly.pdbx_strand_id
1 'polypeptide(L)'
;MAKTSCCLLVPPARPRVVYLAAGEPLTIEEIIVDPPKAYEVRVKIICTSLCHTDITFWRAKIELASAFPRILGHEAYGVVESVGEHVEEFAPGDTVAPTCLGQCDSCSSCTSEHKNMCTAVPFIIGPGMRRDGTSRFRDSQGTPLHDCMAVSSFSEYTVVDMNQVVKLDPSVPPKIACLLSCGAGTGVGAAWKLAKVEPGSSVAVFGLGSVGLSAVQGAKLCGATKIIGVDLNPDKEKVGKTFGVTDFVNPSQLDKRSVPEAIIELTGGGVDYSFECIGVSSVMTDAFRSTKPGGGKTIVLGSEQGGEPVCLPSIELLFGKCIMGSLLGGIKPKTDIPILAKKCMNKELELEGLVTHEVGLKDINKAFELLVQGKSLSHVTLLNAIWPLPPGSFCFCASPDSDPFTRISASCPAFSCRLRVSMEEQSSKPIRCKGATVTTEPGHDRAWQQAAAVCRAAGEPLTIEEIVVDPPKAYEIRIKIICTSLCYTDITFWRNKIAPVFPRILGHEAYGVVESVGEHVEGFAPGDAVVPTFLGQCNSCSSCTSEHNNMCNDVPFIIGPGMRRDGTTRFRDSHGNPLHDLLAVSSFSEYTVVDMNQVAKLDPSVPPKIACILSCGAGTGVGGAWKLAKVHPGSSVAVFGLGSVGLAAIIELTGGGADYSFECIGVSSVMTDAFRSIKPGNGKTIILGLEKDSEPVCLPSIELLFGKCVMGSLFGGIKPKTDIPILAEKCMNKELELDGLITHEVGLQDINTAFDLLLQGKSLRCIIWMDHK
;
A
#
# COMPACT_ATOMS: atom_id res chain seq x y z
N MET A 1 8.43 50.29 32.06
CA MET A 1 8.69 51.19 30.91
C MET A 1 8.21 50.48 29.66
N ALA A 2 7.26 51.06 28.93
CA ALA A 2 6.75 50.44 27.70
C ALA A 2 7.74 50.65 26.55
N LYS A 3 8.11 49.57 25.85
CA LYS A 3 8.66 49.65 24.49
C LYS A 3 7.51 49.46 23.52
N THR A 4 6.89 50.56 23.10
CA THR A 4 6.06 50.59 21.89
C THR A 4 6.97 50.24 20.71
N SER A 5 6.86 49.00 20.20
CA SER A 5 7.45 48.66 18.92
C SER A 5 6.74 49.51 17.86
N CYS A 6 7.51 50.29 17.11
CA CYS A 6 6.95 51.07 16.03
C CYS A 6 6.63 50.12 14.87
N CYS A 7 5.35 49.79 14.69
CA CYS A 7 4.90 49.11 13.48
C CYS A 7 5.20 50.02 12.28
N LEU A 8 6.34 49.77 11.62
CA LEU A 8 6.59 50.27 10.29
C LEU A 8 5.45 49.77 9.40
N LEU A 9 4.56 50.69 9.03
CA LEU A 9 3.54 50.48 8.01
C LEU A 9 4.27 50.23 6.69
N VAL A 10 4.62 48.96 6.44
CA VAL A 10 5.08 48.55 5.13
C VAL A 10 3.91 48.81 4.18
N PRO A 11 4.08 49.66 3.14
CA PRO A 11 2.99 49.96 2.23
C PRO A 11 2.49 48.67 1.56
N PRO A 12 1.20 48.57 1.23
CA PRO A 12 0.68 47.41 0.51
C PRO A 12 1.46 47.25 -0.79
N ALA A 13 2.07 46.07 -0.95
CA ALA A 13 2.62 45.69 -2.25
C ALA A 13 1.49 45.65 -3.28
N ARG A 14 1.81 45.94 -4.54
CA ARG A 14 0.87 45.90 -5.67
C ARG A 14 1.20 44.76 -6.65
N PRO A 15 1.17 43.49 -6.20
CA PRO A 15 1.40 42.39 -7.10
C PRO A 15 0.29 42.29 -8.16
N ARG A 16 0.55 41.46 -9.17
CA ARG A 16 -0.25 41.39 -10.38
C ARG A 16 -0.70 39.97 -10.68
N VAL A 17 -2.01 39.79 -10.82
CA VAL A 17 -2.79 38.66 -11.41
C VAL A 17 -4.06 38.45 -10.58
N VAL A 18 -5.20 38.40 -11.26
CA VAL A 18 -6.53 38.09 -10.72
C VAL A 18 -7.23 37.13 -11.69
N TYR A 19 -8.14 36.34 -11.16
CA TYR A 19 -9.00 35.47 -11.96
C TYR A 19 -10.47 35.68 -11.60
N LEU A 20 -11.29 36.05 -12.59
CA LEU A 20 -12.66 36.51 -12.36
C LEU A 20 -13.74 35.43 -12.57
N ALA A 21 -13.60 34.50 -13.52
CA ALA A 21 -14.65 33.54 -13.89
C ALA A 21 -14.12 32.25 -14.55
N ALA A 22 -14.76 31.11 -14.26
CA ALA A 22 -14.38 29.77 -14.70
C ALA A 22 -14.15 29.63 -16.23
N GLY A 23 -13.00 29.06 -16.63
CA GLY A 23 -12.59 28.81 -18.01
C GLY A 23 -12.04 30.02 -18.78
N GLU A 24 -12.09 31.23 -18.23
CA GLU A 24 -11.66 32.45 -18.93
C GLU A 24 -10.15 32.73 -18.81
N PRO A 25 -9.52 33.48 -19.74
CA PRO A 25 -8.14 33.91 -19.61
C PRO A 25 -7.87 34.68 -18.30
N LEU A 26 -6.73 34.45 -17.67
CA LEU A 26 -6.30 35.14 -16.45
C LEU A 26 -6.05 36.63 -16.74
N THR A 27 -6.55 37.51 -15.88
CA THR A 27 -6.30 38.96 -15.97
C THR A 27 -5.10 39.36 -15.12
N ILE A 28 -4.40 40.42 -15.53
CA ILE A 28 -3.20 40.91 -14.85
C ILE A 28 -3.51 42.26 -14.22
N GLU A 29 -4.03 42.23 -12.99
CA GLU A 29 -4.55 43.39 -12.26
C GLU A 29 -3.73 43.67 -11.00
N GLU A 30 -3.60 44.95 -10.61
CA GLU A 30 -2.97 45.33 -9.33
C GLU A 30 -3.89 44.98 -8.17
N ILE A 31 -3.40 44.13 -7.25
CA ILE A 31 -4.11 43.72 -6.03
C ILE A 31 -3.46 44.33 -4.78
N ILE A 32 -4.17 44.27 -3.67
CA ILE A 32 -3.67 44.58 -2.32
C ILE A 32 -3.40 43.26 -1.60
N VAL A 33 -2.18 43.12 -1.05
CA VAL A 33 -1.83 42.02 -0.14
C VAL A 33 -1.68 42.57 1.27
N ASP A 34 -2.61 42.18 2.14
CA ASP A 34 -2.63 42.55 3.56
C ASP A 34 -1.32 42.08 4.26
N PRO A 35 -0.89 42.73 5.36
CA PRO A 35 0.22 42.22 6.17
C PRO A 35 -0.15 40.87 6.81
N PRO A 36 0.85 40.02 7.14
CA PRO A 36 0.61 38.74 7.80
C PRO A 36 0.06 38.96 9.22
N LYS A 37 -0.97 38.19 9.60
CA LYS A 37 -1.46 38.12 10.98
C LYS A 37 -0.63 37.12 11.79
N ALA A 38 -0.99 36.95 13.06
CA ALA A 38 -0.41 35.93 13.94
C ALA A 38 -0.30 34.55 13.25
N TYR A 39 0.88 33.93 13.37
CA TYR A 39 1.28 32.66 12.76
C TYR A 39 1.40 32.65 11.22
N GLU A 40 1.34 33.80 10.56
CA GLU A 40 1.45 33.91 9.11
C GLU A 40 2.79 34.52 8.65
N VAL A 41 3.19 34.16 7.44
CA VAL A 41 4.42 34.62 6.79
C VAL A 41 4.04 35.23 5.45
N ARG A 42 4.49 36.46 5.18
CA ARG A 42 4.36 37.08 3.85
C ARG A 42 5.63 36.84 3.05
N VAL A 43 5.48 36.17 1.91
CA VAL A 43 6.56 35.72 1.05
C VAL A 43 6.52 36.49 -0.26
N LYS A 44 7.66 37.07 -0.65
CA LYS A 44 7.88 37.61 -1.99
C LYS A 44 8.20 36.46 -2.95
N ILE A 45 7.33 36.21 -3.93
CA ILE A 45 7.51 35.14 -4.91
C ILE A 45 8.54 35.57 -5.96
N ILE A 46 9.60 34.78 -6.08
CA ILE A 46 10.66 34.97 -7.08
C ILE A 46 10.39 34.07 -8.29
N CYS A 47 9.93 32.84 -8.03
CA CYS A 47 9.69 31.81 -9.02
C CYS A 47 8.44 31.02 -8.63
N THR A 48 7.61 30.67 -9.62
CA THR A 48 6.46 29.77 -9.45
C THR A 48 6.33 28.87 -10.68
N SER A 49 5.69 27.71 -10.57
CA SER A 49 5.41 26.84 -11.72
C SER A 49 3.93 26.52 -11.85
N LEU A 50 3.54 26.15 -13.07
CA LEU A 50 2.18 25.81 -13.44
C LEU A 50 2.03 24.29 -13.53
N CYS A 51 1.06 23.74 -12.80
CA CYS A 51 0.73 22.32 -12.76
C CYS A 51 -0.71 22.05 -13.23
N HIS A 52 -1.02 20.80 -13.57
CA HIS A 52 -2.38 20.40 -13.99
C HIS A 52 -3.44 20.68 -12.91
N THR A 53 -3.08 20.70 -11.63
CA THR A 53 -3.99 21.10 -10.54
C THR A 53 -4.51 22.51 -10.75
N ASP A 54 -3.66 23.47 -11.16
CA ASP A 54 -4.10 24.85 -11.42
C ASP A 54 -5.08 24.90 -12.61
N ILE A 55 -4.90 24.04 -13.63
CA ILE A 55 -5.85 23.89 -14.75
C ILE A 55 -7.20 23.34 -14.27
N THR A 56 -7.21 22.42 -13.31
CA THR A 56 -8.44 21.85 -12.72
C THR A 56 -9.21 22.89 -11.90
N PHE A 57 -8.52 23.69 -11.07
CA PHE A 57 -9.12 24.80 -10.34
C PHE A 57 -9.61 25.91 -11.28
N TRP A 58 -8.79 26.27 -12.29
CA TRP A 58 -9.16 27.23 -13.34
C TRP A 58 -10.46 26.84 -14.05
N ARG A 59 -10.59 25.57 -14.48
CA ARG A 59 -11.80 25.08 -15.15
C ARG A 59 -13.01 24.88 -14.23
N ALA A 60 -12.89 25.07 -12.92
CA ALA A 60 -13.95 24.85 -11.93
C ALA A 60 -14.63 23.46 -12.03
N LYS A 61 -13.88 22.43 -12.44
CA LYS A 61 -14.42 21.07 -12.66
C LYS A 61 -14.81 20.32 -11.38
N ILE A 62 -14.42 20.84 -10.22
CA ILE A 62 -14.70 20.28 -8.89
C ILE A 62 -15.47 21.37 -8.14
N GLU A 63 -16.61 21.03 -7.54
CA GLU A 63 -17.48 21.98 -6.83
C GLU A 63 -16.73 22.80 -5.76
N LEU A 64 -15.83 22.15 -5.02
CA LEU A 64 -14.94 22.77 -4.01
C LEU A 64 -13.93 23.79 -4.60
N ALA A 65 -13.69 23.77 -5.91
CA ALA A 65 -12.81 24.70 -6.61
C ALA A 65 -13.55 25.95 -7.12
N SER A 66 -14.88 25.96 -7.17
CA SER A 66 -15.72 26.95 -7.87
C SER A 66 -15.81 28.35 -7.23
N ALA A 67 -15.06 28.64 -6.15
CA ALA A 67 -15.03 29.98 -5.56
C ALA A 67 -14.14 30.94 -6.38
N PHE A 68 -14.76 32.01 -6.89
CA PHE A 68 -14.16 33.10 -7.68
C PHE A 68 -14.65 34.47 -7.16
N PRO A 69 -13.86 35.55 -7.31
CA PRO A 69 -12.54 35.61 -7.94
C PRO A 69 -11.43 34.97 -7.08
N ARG A 70 -10.36 34.46 -7.70
CA ARG A 70 -9.30 33.68 -7.03
C ARG A 70 -7.89 34.04 -7.54
N ILE A 71 -6.86 33.74 -6.74
CA ILE A 71 -5.45 33.73 -7.17
C ILE A 71 -4.97 32.28 -7.16
N LEU A 72 -4.51 31.77 -8.32
CA LEU A 72 -4.04 30.39 -8.49
C LEU A 72 -2.53 30.25 -8.16
N GLY A 73 -1.96 29.07 -8.42
CA GLY A 73 -0.55 28.77 -8.18
C GLY A 73 -0.29 28.21 -6.79
N HIS A 74 0.39 27.08 -6.75
CA HIS A 74 0.73 26.37 -5.51
C HIS A 74 2.15 25.79 -5.49
N GLU A 75 2.92 25.99 -6.56
CA GLU A 75 4.32 25.58 -6.67
C GLU A 75 5.21 26.81 -6.68
N ALA A 76 6.02 27.02 -5.64
CA ALA A 76 6.61 28.34 -5.41
C ALA A 76 7.95 28.34 -4.67
N TYR A 77 8.77 29.34 -5.00
CA TYR A 77 10.00 29.68 -4.33
C TYR A 77 10.07 31.20 -4.15
N GLY A 78 10.44 31.62 -2.95
CA GLY A 78 10.44 33.03 -2.58
C GLY A 78 11.37 33.36 -1.41
N VAL A 79 11.28 34.62 -1.01
CA VAL A 79 12.00 35.16 0.15
C VAL A 79 10.98 35.73 1.12
N VAL A 80 11.12 35.42 2.41
CA VAL A 80 10.29 36.01 3.47
C VAL A 80 10.49 37.53 3.46
N GLU A 81 9.39 38.28 3.36
CA GLU A 81 9.40 39.74 3.40
C GLU A 81 9.00 40.24 4.79
N SER A 82 7.98 39.64 5.41
CA SER A 82 7.57 39.92 6.78
C SER A 82 6.92 38.71 7.43
N VAL A 83 6.88 38.72 8.76
CA VAL A 83 6.26 37.69 9.59
C VAL A 83 5.29 38.34 10.57
N GLY A 84 4.19 37.64 10.88
CA GLY A 84 3.24 38.07 11.91
C GLY A 84 3.66 37.65 13.31
N GLU A 85 2.79 37.95 14.28
CA GLU A 85 2.99 37.57 15.70
C GLU A 85 3.14 36.05 15.87
N HIS A 86 3.89 35.61 16.89
CA HIS A 86 4.16 34.19 17.20
C HIS A 86 4.93 33.38 16.12
N VAL A 87 5.44 34.01 15.07
CA VAL A 87 6.37 33.36 14.12
C VAL A 87 7.81 33.55 14.60
N GLU A 88 8.45 32.45 15.02
CA GLU A 88 9.84 32.46 15.52
C GLU A 88 10.83 31.72 14.59
N GLU A 89 10.32 30.83 13.72
CA GLU A 89 11.13 29.98 12.81
C GLU A 89 11.67 30.74 11.58
N PHE A 90 11.03 31.86 11.23
CA PHE A 90 11.28 32.62 10.00
C PHE A 90 11.60 34.08 10.30
N ALA A 91 12.50 34.67 9.51
CA ALA A 91 12.85 36.08 9.53
C ALA A 91 12.87 36.68 8.11
N PRO A 92 12.65 37.99 7.95
CA PRO A 92 12.82 38.67 6.66
C PRO A 92 14.19 38.39 6.03
N GLY A 93 14.19 38.00 4.76
CA GLY A 93 15.39 37.55 4.03
C GLY A 93 15.58 36.03 3.96
N ASP A 94 14.84 35.24 4.74
CA ASP A 94 14.89 33.78 4.65
C ASP A 94 14.41 33.26 3.29
N THR A 95 15.15 32.32 2.71
CA THR A 95 14.76 31.61 1.48
C THR A 95 13.78 30.49 1.80
N VAL A 96 12.64 30.45 1.10
CA VAL A 96 11.54 29.54 1.43
C VAL A 96 10.79 28.99 0.21
N ALA A 97 10.18 27.81 0.38
CA ALA A 97 9.17 27.25 -0.51
C ALA A 97 7.85 27.04 0.27
N PRO A 98 6.77 27.75 -0.07
CA PRO A 98 5.43 27.45 0.42
C PRO A 98 4.93 26.08 -0.05
N THR A 99 4.11 25.40 0.75
CA THR A 99 3.52 24.09 0.40
C THR A 99 2.04 24.00 0.77
N CYS A 100 1.28 23.26 -0.04
CA CYS A 100 -0.16 23.07 0.17
C CYS A 100 -0.50 22.22 1.41
N LEU A 101 0.43 21.34 1.85
CA LEU A 101 0.36 20.65 3.14
C LEU A 101 1.10 21.45 4.22
N GLY A 102 0.56 21.44 5.43
CA GLY A 102 1.22 21.96 6.63
C GLY A 102 1.99 20.89 7.42
N GLN A 103 2.95 21.32 8.22
CA GLN A 103 3.69 20.51 9.19
C GLN A 103 3.99 21.35 10.45
N CYS A 104 3.48 20.90 11.60
CA CYS A 104 3.62 21.60 12.89
C CYS A 104 4.49 20.87 13.94
N ASP A 105 5.10 19.74 13.54
CA ASP A 105 6.03 18.90 14.31
C ASP A 105 5.56 18.34 15.67
N SER A 106 4.37 18.72 16.12
CA SER A 106 3.84 18.47 17.47
C SER A 106 2.56 17.63 17.49
N CYS A 107 1.73 17.67 16.44
CA CYS A 107 0.51 16.87 16.38
C CYS A 107 0.82 15.38 16.15
N SER A 108 -0.11 14.50 16.54
CA SER A 108 0.01 13.02 16.42
C SER A 108 0.24 12.50 15.00
N SER A 109 -0.04 13.33 13.99
CA SER A 109 0.29 13.05 12.59
C SER A 109 1.74 13.44 12.26
N CYS A 110 2.17 14.65 12.61
CA CYS A 110 3.54 15.11 12.38
C CYS A 110 4.58 14.32 13.19
N THR A 111 4.24 13.80 14.37
CA THR A 111 5.14 12.94 15.16
C THR A 111 5.15 11.47 14.70
N SER A 112 4.14 11.02 13.94
CA SER A 112 4.09 9.65 13.41
C SER A 112 5.00 9.47 12.20
N GLU A 113 5.79 8.39 12.14
CA GLU A 113 6.62 8.07 10.97
C GLU A 113 5.82 7.70 9.70
N HIS A 114 4.51 7.53 9.79
CA HIS A 114 3.68 6.94 8.74
C HIS A 114 2.55 7.85 8.25
N LYS A 115 2.55 9.12 8.67
CA LYS A 115 1.55 10.13 8.31
C LYS A 115 2.23 11.43 7.89
N ASN A 116 1.65 12.14 6.93
CA ASN A 116 2.05 13.49 6.55
C ASN A 116 0.91 14.54 6.58
N MET A 117 -0.32 14.13 6.87
CA MET A 117 -1.47 15.03 6.96
C MET A 117 -1.54 15.67 8.36
N CYS A 118 -0.96 16.86 8.53
CA CYS A 118 -1.01 17.61 9.79
C CYS A 118 -2.45 17.83 10.27
N THR A 119 -2.75 17.53 11.53
CA THR A 119 -4.09 17.75 12.12
C THR A 119 -4.25 19.13 12.76
N ALA A 120 -3.15 19.84 13.05
CA ALA A 120 -3.18 21.21 13.57
C ALA A 120 -3.39 22.26 12.47
N VAL A 121 -2.96 21.96 11.23
CA VAL A 121 -3.20 22.77 10.03
C VAL A 121 -3.70 21.82 8.94
N PRO A 122 -4.98 21.42 8.99
CA PRO A 122 -5.54 20.42 8.09
C PRO A 122 -5.60 20.94 6.64
N PHE A 123 -5.38 20.03 5.69
CA PHE A 123 -5.59 20.32 4.28
C PHE A 123 -7.10 20.43 3.99
N ILE A 124 -7.55 21.63 3.60
CA ILE A 124 -8.95 21.92 3.26
C ILE A 124 -8.98 22.55 1.86
N ILE A 125 -9.84 22.02 0.99
CA ILE A 125 -10.14 22.66 -0.30
C ILE A 125 -11.28 23.65 -0.08
N GLY A 126 -10.96 24.93 -0.13
CA GLY A 126 -11.90 26.03 0.11
C GLY A 126 -11.16 27.36 0.21
N PRO A 127 -11.87 28.50 0.17
CA PRO A 127 -11.29 29.82 0.33
C PRO A 127 -11.04 30.18 1.81
N GLY A 128 -10.03 31.01 2.07
CA GLY A 128 -9.73 31.62 3.36
C GLY A 128 -8.50 31.02 4.06
N MET A 129 -7.80 31.86 4.81
CA MET A 129 -6.64 31.46 5.62
C MET A 129 -7.04 30.44 6.69
N ARG A 130 -6.18 29.46 6.96
CA ARG A 130 -6.50 28.26 7.77
C ARG A 130 -6.93 28.54 9.21
N ARG A 131 -6.54 29.69 9.79
CA ARG A 131 -6.79 30.03 11.20
C ARG A 131 -8.04 30.87 11.43
N ASP A 132 -8.45 31.67 10.45
CA ASP A 132 -9.53 32.65 10.64
C ASP A 132 -10.55 32.71 9.50
N GLY A 133 -10.37 31.93 8.42
CA GLY A 133 -11.27 31.87 7.27
C GLY A 133 -11.30 33.15 6.42
N THR A 134 -10.50 34.17 6.74
CA THR A 134 -10.48 35.44 6.01
C THR A 134 -9.41 35.45 4.92
N SER A 135 -9.59 36.27 3.89
CA SER A 135 -8.55 36.46 2.85
C SER A 135 -7.46 37.45 3.30
N ARG A 136 -6.32 37.40 2.61
CA ARG A 136 -5.24 38.41 2.64
C ARG A 136 -5.13 39.20 1.33
N PHE A 137 -6.00 38.91 0.37
CA PHE A 137 -5.96 39.45 -0.98
C PHE A 137 -7.22 40.26 -1.26
N ARG A 138 -7.07 41.44 -1.86
CA ARG A 138 -8.19 42.30 -2.29
C ARG A 138 -7.91 42.90 -3.66
N ASP A 139 -8.96 43.14 -4.44
CA ASP A 139 -8.85 43.94 -5.66
C ASP A 139 -8.61 45.44 -5.35
N SER A 140 -8.49 46.25 -6.41
CA SER A 140 -8.36 47.71 -6.31
C SER A 140 -9.55 48.44 -5.68
N GLN A 141 -10.71 47.79 -5.56
CA GLN A 141 -11.94 48.32 -4.95
C GLN A 141 -12.12 47.85 -3.49
N GLY A 142 -11.24 46.97 -3.00
CA GLY A 142 -11.28 46.38 -1.66
C GLY A 142 -12.07 45.06 -1.56
N THR A 143 -12.58 44.52 -2.68
CA THR A 143 -13.30 43.24 -2.72
C THR A 143 -12.34 42.10 -2.39
N PRO A 144 -12.66 41.19 -1.45
CA PRO A 144 -11.82 40.04 -1.16
C PRO A 144 -11.63 39.11 -2.38
N LEU A 145 -10.41 38.69 -2.62
CA LEU A 145 -10.06 37.64 -3.58
C LEU A 145 -9.80 36.33 -2.83
N HIS A 146 -10.17 35.19 -3.39
CA HIS A 146 -9.92 33.88 -2.77
C HIS A 146 -8.48 33.38 -3.01
N ASP A 147 -7.93 32.64 -2.05
CA ASP A 147 -6.65 31.95 -2.21
C ASP A 147 -6.82 30.64 -3.00
N CYS A 148 -5.71 30.06 -3.48
CA CYS A 148 -5.69 28.69 -3.97
C CYS A 148 -4.70 27.84 -3.15
N MET A 149 -5.20 26.70 -2.66
CA MET A 149 -4.45 25.70 -1.90
C MET A 149 -3.64 26.26 -0.71
N ALA A 150 -4.06 27.41 -0.15
CA ALA A 150 -3.31 28.18 0.85
C ALA A 150 -1.87 28.52 0.44
N VAL A 151 -1.63 28.78 -0.86
CA VAL A 151 -0.34 29.24 -1.40
C VAL A 151 -0.47 30.43 -2.35
N SER A 152 -1.42 30.44 -3.30
CA SER A 152 -1.71 31.58 -4.21
C SER A 152 -0.48 32.24 -4.86
N SER A 153 0.42 31.44 -5.43
CA SER A 153 1.74 31.92 -5.89
C SER A 153 1.75 32.61 -7.26
N PHE A 154 0.62 32.69 -7.98
CA PHE A 154 0.50 33.56 -9.15
C PHE A 154 0.24 35.01 -8.72
N SER A 155 1.18 35.55 -7.96
CA SER A 155 1.23 36.89 -7.39
C SER A 155 2.69 37.18 -7.00
N GLU A 156 3.15 38.44 -7.06
CA GLU A 156 4.51 38.78 -6.60
C GLU A 156 4.67 38.66 -5.08
N TYR A 157 3.57 38.66 -4.31
CA TYR A 157 3.55 38.43 -2.87
C TYR A 157 2.36 37.54 -2.46
N THR A 158 2.59 36.63 -1.54
CA THR A 158 1.55 35.80 -0.92
C THR A 158 1.68 35.78 0.60
N VAL A 159 0.62 35.41 1.31
CA VAL A 159 0.59 35.20 2.75
C VAL A 159 0.15 33.77 3.02
N VAL A 160 0.91 33.06 3.86
CA VAL A 160 0.76 31.62 4.13
C VAL A 160 0.95 31.33 5.62
N ASP A 161 0.41 30.22 6.12
CA ASP A 161 0.65 29.78 7.51
C ASP A 161 2.12 29.35 7.70
N MET A 162 2.76 29.68 8.82
CA MET A 162 4.15 29.28 9.12
C MET A 162 4.41 27.76 9.07
N ASN A 163 3.37 26.93 9.22
CA ASN A 163 3.47 25.47 9.11
C ASN A 163 3.43 25.00 7.64
N GLN A 164 3.01 25.86 6.72
CA GLN A 164 2.96 25.64 5.27
C GLN A 164 4.15 26.28 4.54
N VAL A 165 5.25 26.55 5.25
CA VAL A 165 6.48 27.14 4.70
C VAL A 165 7.65 26.22 5.01
N VAL A 166 8.47 25.91 4.00
CA VAL A 166 9.72 25.17 4.15
C VAL A 166 10.89 26.12 3.99
N LYS A 167 11.75 26.21 5.01
CA LYS A 167 13.03 26.94 4.94
C LYS A 167 14.03 26.15 4.09
N LEU A 168 14.70 26.83 3.16
CA LEU A 168 15.66 26.21 2.24
C LEU A 168 17.02 26.92 2.31
N ASP A 169 18.07 26.20 1.93
CA ASP A 169 19.38 26.79 1.71
C ASP A 169 19.32 27.74 0.48
N PRO A 170 19.81 29.00 0.56
CA PRO A 170 19.78 29.94 -0.55
C PRO A 170 20.52 29.51 -1.83
N SER A 171 21.34 28.45 -1.78
CA SER A 171 21.98 27.86 -2.95
C SER A 171 21.09 26.92 -3.76
N VAL A 172 19.92 26.51 -3.23
CA VAL A 172 18.97 25.65 -3.96
C VAL A 172 18.39 26.41 -5.15
N PRO A 173 18.50 25.89 -6.40
CA PRO A 173 17.92 26.54 -7.57
C PRO A 173 16.40 26.77 -7.41
N PRO A 174 15.88 27.98 -7.69
CA PRO A 174 14.46 28.30 -7.53
C PRO A 174 13.52 27.30 -8.23
N LYS A 175 13.93 26.82 -9.41
CA LYS A 175 13.21 25.82 -10.22
C LYS A 175 13.03 24.49 -9.47
N ILE A 176 14.09 24.01 -8.83
CA ILE A 176 14.09 22.76 -8.05
C ILE A 176 13.17 22.89 -6.84
N ALA A 177 13.24 24.02 -6.13
CA ALA A 177 12.38 24.29 -4.99
C ALA A 177 10.89 24.31 -5.37
N CYS A 178 10.53 24.98 -6.47
CA CYS A 178 9.17 24.96 -7.02
C CYS A 178 8.70 23.52 -7.30
N LEU A 179 9.47 22.73 -8.05
CA LEU A 179 9.11 21.34 -8.40
C LEU A 179 8.93 20.45 -7.16
N LEU A 180 9.79 20.60 -6.15
CA LEU A 180 9.71 19.82 -4.91
C LEU A 180 8.52 20.20 -4.03
N SER A 181 7.97 21.42 -4.17
CA SER A 181 6.81 21.88 -3.38
C SER A 181 5.47 21.23 -3.78
N CYS A 182 5.39 20.57 -4.96
CA CYS A 182 4.25 19.74 -5.35
C CYS A 182 4.64 18.55 -6.24
N GLY A 183 4.67 18.72 -7.58
CA GLY A 183 4.67 17.59 -8.52
C GLY A 183 5.85 16.61 -8.37
N ALA A 184 7.08 17.13 -8.21
CA ALA A 184 8.25 16.26 -8.08
C ALA A 184 8.41 15.69 -6.67
N GLY A 185 8.08 16.46 -5.63
CA GLY A 185 7.99 15.97 -4.26
C GLY A 185 7.01 14.80 -4.13
N THR A 186 5.86 14.91 -4.81
CA THR A 186 4.83 13.86 -4.89
C THR A 186 5.37 12.57 -5.51
N GLY A 187 5.96 12.64 -6.70
CA GLY A 187 6.46 11.43 -7.39
C GLY A 187 7.62 10.75 -6.64
N VAL A 188 8.65 11.51 -6.24
CA VAL A 188 9.82 10.95 -5.53
C VAL A 188 9.40 10.43 -4.15
N GLY A 189 8.56 11.18 -3.45
CA GLY A 189 7.99 10.79 -2.16
C GLY A 189 7.20 9.49 -2.24
N ALA A 190 6.35 9.35 -3.27
CA ALA A 190 5.53 8.17 -3.45
C ALA A 190 6.36 6.88 -3.51
N ALA A 191 7.49 6.89 -4.22
CA ALA A 191 8.41 5.75 -4.27
C ALA A 191 9.17 5.56 -2.94
N TRP A 192 9.73 6.65 -2.38
CA TRP A 192 10.64 6.60 -1.24
C TRP A 192 9.95 6.37 0.12
N LYS A 193 8.84 7.07 0.38
CA LYS A 193 8.16 7.12 1.69
C LYS A 193 6.92 6.25 1.75
N LEU A 194 6.06 6.32 0.73
CA LEU A 194 4.74 5.67 0.73
C LEU A 194 4.84 4.21 0.30
N ALA A 195 5.28 3.94 -0.94
CA ALA A 195 5.50 2.60 -1.46
C ALA A 195 6.60 1.87 -0.68
N LYS A 196 7.67 2.61 -0.35
CA LYS A 196 8.98 2.10 0.09
C LYS A 196 9.47 1.04 -0.90
N VAL A 197 9.79 1.49 -2.11
CA VAL A 197 10.30 0.63 -3.19
C VAL A 197 11.57 -0.07 -2.71
N GLU A 198 11.61 -1.39 -2.85
CA GLU A 198 12.74 -2.21 -2.42
C GLU A 198 13.82 -2.28 -3.54
N PRO A 199 15.12 -2.35 -3.19
CA PRO A 199 16.17 -2.57 -4.18
C PRO A 199 15.98 -3.89 -4.92
N GLY A 200 16.13 -3.86 -6.25
CA GLY A 200 15.90 -5.03 -7.11
C GLY A 200 14.45 -5.20 -7.58
N SER A 201 13.50 -4.38 -7.11
CA SER A 201 12.10 -4.47 -7.53
C SER A 201 11.84 -3.97 -8.96
N SER A 202 10.73 -4.48 -9.49
CA SER A 202 10.09 -4.05 -10.73
C SER A 202 8.98 -3.03 -10.45
N VAL A 203 8.90 -2.00 -11.30
CA VAL A 203 7.97 -0.87 -11.14
C VAL A 203 7.27 -0.57 -12.45
N ALA A 204 5.97 -0.25 -12.43
CA ALA A 204 5.26 0.35 -13.55
C ALA A 204 4.77 1.77 -13.20
N VAL A 205 4.90 2.72 -14.13
CA VAL A 205 4.46 4.11 -13.94
C VAL A 205 3.52 4.52 -15.06
N PHE A 206 2.27 4.79 -14.71
CA PHE A 206 1.19 5.13 -15.62
C PHE A 206 1.06 6.66 -15.72
N GLY A 207 1.39 7.20 -16.89
CA GLY A 207 1.44 8.63 -17.20
C GLY A 207 2.82 9.22 -16.94
N LEU A 208 3.57 9.50 -18.01
CA LEU A 208 4.90 10.11 -17.96
C LEU A 208 4.80 11.65 -17.98
N GLY A 209 3.87 12.20 -17.21
CA GLY A 209 3.89 13.60 -16.78
C GLY A 209 4.95 13.83 -15.69
N SER A 210 5.04 15.04 -15.14
CA SER A 210 6.10 15.34 -14.17
C SER A 210 6.01 14.53 -12.87
N VAL A 211 4.81 14.17 -12.40
CA VAL A 211 4.64 13.29 -11.23
C VAL A 211 5.19 11.90 -11.54
N GLY A 212 4.81 11.32 -12.70
CA GLY A 212 5.29 10.01 -13.12
C GLY A 212 6.79 9.95 -13.38
N LEU A 213 7.37 10.92 -14.09
CA LEU A 213 8.83 11.00 -14.29
C LEU A 213 9.59 11.19 -12.96
N SER A 214 8.97 11.84 -11.97
CA SER A 214 9.51 11.94 -10.62
C SER A 214 9.35 10.64 -9.82
N ALA A 215 8.30 9.85 -10.06
CA ALA A 215 8.15 8.51 -9.52
C ALA A 215 9.17 7.52 -10.14
N VAL A 216 9.49 7.65 -11.43
CA VAL A 216 10.59 6.94 -12.10
C VAL A 216 11.92 7.26 -11.41
N GLN A 217 12.23 8.55 -11.20
CA GLN A 217 13.43 8.97 -10.47
C GLN A 217 13.44 8.44 -9.03
N GLY A 218 12.31 8.49 -8.32
CA GLY A 218 12.18 7.97 -6.96
C GLY A 218 12.40 6.45 -6.88
N ALA A 219 11.82 5.69 -7.81
CA ALA A 219 12.02 4.23 -7.90
C ALA A 219 13.48 3.88 -8.20
N LYS A 220 14.12 4.61 -9.12
CA LYS A 220 15.56 4.48 -9.42
C LYS A 220 16.43 4.81 -8.21
N LEU A 221 16.12 5.89 -7.47
CA LEU A 221 16.79 6.27 -6.24
C LEU A 221 16.66 5.20 -5.14
N CYS A 222 15.56 4.45 -5.12
CA CYS A 222 15.35 3.31 -4.22
C CYS A 222 16.00 2.00 -4.72
N GLY A 223 16.58 1.97 -5.92
CA GLY A 223 17.27 0.81 -6.48
C GLY A 223 16.40 -0.16 -7.28
N ALA A 224 15.24 0.27 -7.80
CA ALA A 224 14.46 -0.53 -8.75
C ALA A 224 15.28 -0.84 -10.02
N THR A 225 15.20 -2.08 -10.51
CA THR A 225 16.02 -2.59 -11.62
C THR A 225 15.27 -2.69 -12.95
N LYS A 226 13.93 -2.73 -12.92
CA LYS A 226 13.05 -2.66 -14.09
C LYS A 226 11.99 -1.59 -13.83
N ILE A 227 11.93 -0.55 -14.65
CA ILE A 227 10.99 0.56 -14.53
C ILE A 227 10.26 0.72 -15.86
N ILE A 228 9.01 0.27 -15.91
CA ILE A 228 8.15 0.26 -17.08
C ILE A 228 7.36 1.58 -17.13
N GLY A 229 7.61 2.40 -18.14
CA GLY A 229 6.82 3.62 -18.39
C GLY A 229 5.61 3.29 -19.26
N VAL A 230 4.43 3.78 -18.89
CA VAL A 230 3.19 3.61 -19.67
C VAL A 230 2.64 4.98 -20.05
N ASP A 231 2.57 5.28 -21.35
CA ASP A 231 1.99 6.54 -21.86
C ASP A 231 1.42 6.36 -23.28
N LEU A 232 0.39 7.12 -23.63
CA LEU A 232 -0.18 7.12 -24.98
C LEU A 232 0.71 7.88 -25.98
N ASN A 233 1.47 8.88 -25.51
CA ASN A 233 2.35 9.65 -26.37
C ASN A 233 3.71 8.93 -26.53
N PRO A 234 4.07 8.44 -27.74
CA PRO A 234 5.34 7.75 -27.96
C PRO A 234 6.58 8.64 -27.75
N ASP A 235 6.47 9.97 -27.89
CA ASP A 235 7.59 10.88 -27.63
C ASP A 235 8.07 10.83 -26.17
N LYS A 236 7.18 10.41 -25.26
CA LYS A 236 7.49 10.22 -23.83
C LYS A 236 8.43 9.05 -23.58
N GLU A 237 8.58 8.09 -24.49
CA GLU A 237 9.54 6.98 -24.34
C GLU A 237 10.98 7.52 -24.22
N LYS A 238 11.37 8.38 -25.16
CA LYS A 238 12.72 8.94 -25.22
C LYS A 238 13.03 9.80 -24.00
N VAL A 239 12.04 10.56 -23.54
CA VAL A 239 12.15 11.36 -22.30
C VAL A 239 12.24 10.43 -21.08
N GLY A 240 11.32 9.48 -20.93
CA GLY A 240 11.32 8.52 -19.82
C GLY A 240 12.66 7.80 -19.66
N LYS A 241 13.29 7.40 -20.77
CA LYS A 241 14.61 6.76 -20.78
C LYS A 241 15.74 7.64 -20.21
N THR A 242 15.66 8.98 -20.28
CA THR A 242 16.64 9.85 -19.62
C THR A 242 16.42 9.93 -18.10
N PHE A 243 15.19 9.76 -17.62
CA PHE A 243 14.86 9.78 -16.18
C PHE A 243 15.08 8.42 -15.50
N GLY A 244 14.97 7.31 -16.24
CA GLY A 244 15.24 5.96 -15.73
C GLY A 244 14.31 4.85 -16.20
N VAL A 245 13.36 5.13 -17.10
CA VAL A 245 12.50 4.10 -17.71
C VAL A 245 13.38 3.10 -18.48
N THR A 246 13.23 1.81 -18.19
CA THR A 246 13.94 0.71 -18.85
C THR A 246 13.14 0.16 -20.03
N ASP A 247 11.83 0.01 -19.85
CA ASP A 247 10.89 -0.59 -20.80
C ASP A 247 9.72 0.39 -21.00
N PHE A 248 9.12 0.46 -22.19
CA PHE A 248 7.99 1.37 -22.46
C PHE A 248 6.82 0.62 -23.08
N VAL A 249 5.61 0.95 -22.62
CA VAL A 249 4.35 0.38 -23.09
C VAL A 249 3.46 1.52 -23.58
N ASN A 250 3.16 1.54 -24.88
CA ASN A 250 2.12 2.42 -25.41
C ASN A 250 0.81 1.64 -25.55
N PRO A 251 -0.26 1.99 -24.80
CA PRO A 251 -1.54 1.28 -24.88
C PRO A 251 -2.15 1.22 -26.29
N SER A 252 -1.84 2.19 -27.16
CA SER A 252 -2.34 2.22 -28.55
C SER A 252 -1.66 1.20 -29.48
N GLN A 253 -0.61 0.52 -29.03
CA GLN A 253 0.24 -0.39 -29.83
C GLN A 253 0.15 -1.86 -29.39
N LEU A 254 -0.84 -2.24 -28.57
CA LEU A 254 -0.88 -3.55 -27.91
C LEU A 254 -1.59 -4.68 -28.67
N ASP A 255 -2.07 -4.45 -29.89
CA ASP A 255 -2.70 -5.45 -30.77
C ASP A 255 -3.75 -6.33 -30.06
N LYS A 256 -4.76 -5.67 -29.48
CA LYS A 256 -5.86 -6.21 -28.66
C LYS A 256 -5.50 -6.70 -27.25
N ARG A 257 -4.22 -6.79 -26.86
CA ARG A 257 -3.85 -7.00 -25.45
C ARG A 257 -4.18 -5.76 -24.63
N SER A 258 -4.55 -5.97 -23.37
CA SER A 258 -4.64 -4.94 -22.35
C SER A 258 -3.27 -4.56 -21.80
N VAL A 259 -3.17 -3.39 -21.16
CA VAL A 259 -1.93 -2.93 -20.52
C VAL A 259 -1.46 -3.88 -19.40
N PRO A 260 -2.34 -4.40 -18.52
CA PRO A 260 -1.94 -5.39 -17.52
C PRO A 260 -1.36 -6.68 -18.13
N GLU A 261 -1.94 -7.21 -19.20
CA GLU A 261 -1.41 -8.42 -19.87
C GLU A 261 0.00 -8.19 -20.41
N ALA A 262 0.24 -7.05 -21.06
CA ALA A 262 1.56 -6.68 -21.57
C ALA A 262 2.60 -6.52 -20.45
N ILE A 263 2.22 -5.92 -19.31
CA ILE A 263 3.12 -5.77 -18.15
C ILE A 263 3.40 -7.12 -17.48
N ILE A 264 2.38 -7.97 -17.32
CA ILE A 264 2.52 -9.31 -16.76
C ILE A 264 3.47 -10.16 -17.62
N GLU A 265 3.35 -10.08 -18.95
CA GLU A 265 4.26 -10.73 -19.91
C GLU A 265 5.71 -10.22 -19.78
N LEU A 266 5.91 -8.90 -19.71
CA LEU A 266 7.23 -8.26 -19.56
C LEU A 266 7.95 -8.50 -18.22
N THR A 267 7.24 -9.04 -17.23
CA THR A 267 7.71 -9.25 -15.85
C THR A 267 7.66 -10.71 -15.40
N GLY A 268 6.90 -11.57 -16.07
CA GLY A 268 6.68 -12.96 -15.68
C GLY A 268 5.69 -13.13 -14.51
N GLY A 269 4.82 -12.15 -14.25
CA GLY A 269 3.84 -12.25 -13.15
C GLY A 269 3.22 -10.94 -12.64
N GLY A 270 3.61 -9.79 -13.20
CA GLY A 270 3.21 -8.45 -12.74
C GLY A 270 4.34 -7.74 -11.98
N VAL A 271 4.24 -6.42 -11.84
CA VAL A 271 5.23 -5.61 -11.12
C VAL A 271 5.07 -5.69 -9.60
N ASP A 272 6.15 -5.42 -8.86
CA ASP A 272 6.12 -5.28 -7.40
C ASP A 272 5.35 -4.02 -6.97
N TYR A 273 5.55 -2.91 -7.70
CA TYR A 273 4.88 -1.63 -7.45
C TYR A 273 4.34 -1.02 -8.74
N SER A 274 3.16 -0.42 -8.68
CA SER A 274 2.63 0.45 -9.74
C SER A 274 2.30 1.84 -9.21
N PHE A 275 2.51 2.87 -10.04
CA PHE A 275 2.22 4.27 -9.74
C PHE A 275 1.27 4.82 -10.79
N GLU A 276 0.05 5.19 -10.38
CA GLU A 276 -0.92 5.87 -11.24
C GLU A 276 -0.76 7.38 -11.08
N CYS A 277 -0.50 8.09 -12.19
CA CYS A 277 -0.13 9.51 -12.20
C CYS A 277 -0.99 10.36 -13.15
N ILE A 278 -2.20 9.91 -13.54
CA ILE A 278 -3.05 10.56 -14.55
C ILE A 278 -4.39 11.05 -13.95
N GLY A 279 -4.99 10.27 -13.05
CA GLY A 279 -6.29 10.57 -12.43
C GLY A 279 -7.49 10.00 -13.18
N VAL A 280 -7.34 8.81 -13.80
CA VAL A 280 -8.40 8.13 -14.56
C VAL A 280 -8.70 6.77 -13.93
N SER A 281 -9.95 6.55 -13.51
CA SER A 281 -10.40 5.34 -12.78
C SER A 281 -10.00 4.02 -13.46
N SER A 282 -10.26 3.88 -14.77
CA SER A 282 -9.88 2.66 -15.50
C SER A 282 -8.37 2.41 -15.52
N VAL A 283 -7.55 3.46 -15.53
CA VAL A 283 -6.09 3.34 -15.47
C VAL A 283 -5.60 3.04 -14.04
N MET A 284 -6.30 3.49 -13.00
CA MET A 284 -6.05 3.03 -11.63
C MET A 284 -6.34 1.53 -11.48
N THR A 285 -7.41 1.03 -12.10
CA THR A 285 -7.71 -0.40 -12.16
C THR A 285 -6.64 -1.16 -12.96
N ASP A 286 -6.21 -0.68 -14.14
CA ASP A 286 -5.12 -1.31 -14.89
C ASP A 286 -3.80 -1.32 -14.11
N ALA A 287 -3.44 -0.21 -13.43
CA ALA A 287 -2.28 -0.15 -12.56
C ALA A 287 -2.34 -1.18 -11.44
N PHE A 288 -3.52 -1.40 -10.86
CA PHE A 288 -3.75 -2.43 -9.84
C PHE A 288 -3.60 -3.86 -10.39
N ARG A 289 -4.22 -4.13 -11.54
CA ARG A 289 -4.19 -5.47 -12.17
C ARG A 289 -2.79 -5.82 -12.67
N SER A 290 -1.99 -4.83 -13.04
CA SER A 290 -0.58 -4.97 -13.45
C SER A 290 0.39 -5.37 -12.34
N THR A 291 0.00 -5.26 -11.06
CA THR A 291 0.84 -5.73 -9.93
C THR A 291 0.78 -7.24 -9.75
N LYS A 292 1.82 -7.83 -9.15
CA LYS A 292 1.86 -9.27 -8.83
C LYS A 292 0.96 -9.64 -7.64
N PRO A 293 0.41 -10.86 -7.58
CA PRO A 293 -0.14 -11.44 -6.35
C PRO A 293 0.90 -11.52 -5.22
N GLY A 294 0.44 -11.58 -3.97
CA GLY A 294 1.33 -11.77 -2.82
C GLY A 294 2.25 -10.58 -2.55
N GLY A 295 1.68 -9.38 -2.37
CA GLY A 295 2.39 -8.19 -1.90
C GLY A 295 2.53 -7.04 -2.89
N GLY A 296 1.99 -7.15 -4.11
CA GLY A 296 1.98 -6.07 -5.10
C GLY A 296 1.26 -4.82 -4.58
N LYS A 297 1.89 -3.65 -4.70
CA LYS A 297 1.35 -2.37 -4.21
C LYS A 297 1.04 -1.40 -5.35
N THR A 298 -0.16 -0.81 -5.32
CA THR A 298 -0.61 0.22 -6.26
C THR A 298 -0.69 1.55 -5.54
N ILE A 299 -0.03 2.57 -6.08
CA ILE A 299 0.06 3.90 -5.50
C ILE A 299 -0.64 4.88 -6.44
N VAL A 300 -1.79 5.39 -6.01
CA VAL A 300 -2.57 6.41 -6.73
C VAL A 300 -2.06 7.80 -6.33
N LEU A 301 -1.63 8.57 -7.33
CA LEU A 301 -1.17 9.96 -7.20
C LEU A 301 -1.95 10.90 -8.12
N GLY A 302 -2.57 10.39 -9.18
CA GLY A 302 -3.38 11.18 -10.10
C GLY A 302 -4.62 11.77 -9.42
N SER A 303 -4.81 13.09 -9.53
CA SER A 303 -6.04 13.74 -9.08
C SER A 303 -7.16 13.46 -10.08
N GLU A 304 -8.25 12.89 -9.57
CA GLU A 304 -9.40 12.43 -10.33
C GLU A 304 -10.04 13.53 -11.21
N GLN A 305 -10.41 13.19 -12.45
CA GLN A 305 -10.92 14.15 -13.43
C GLN A 305 -12.44 14.10 -13.69
N GLY A 306 -13.19 13.17 -13.06
CA GLY A 306 -14.56 12.82 -13.49
C GLY A 306 -15.63 12.54 -12.42
N GLY A 307 -15.30 12.25 -11.16
CA GLY A 307 -16.27 11.81 -10.15
C GLY A 307 -16.54 10.30 -10.14
N GLU A 308 -15.75 9.51 -10.86
CA GLU A 308 -15.92 8.06 -11.02
C GLU A 308 -15.05 7.28 -10.01
N PRO A 309 -15.61 6.35 -9.24
CA PRO A 309 -14.84 5.53 -8.30
C PRO A 309 -13.90 4.58 -9.05
N VAL A 310 -12.78 4.21 -8.42
CA VAL A 310 -11.92 3.11 -8.90
C VAL A 310 -12.55 1.78 -8.50
N CYS A 311 -12.86 0.93 -9.48
CA CYS A 311 -13.49 -0.36 -9.28
C CYS A 311 -12.49 -1.50 -9.48
N LEU A 312 -12.32 -2.34 -8.46
CA LEU A 312 -11.29 -3.37 -8.38
C LEU A 312 -11.90 -4.78 -8.24
N PRO A 313 -11.37 -5.81 -8.91
CA PRO A 313 -11.78 -7.19 -8.66
C PRO A 313 -11.47 -7.59 -7.22
N SER A 314 -12.48 -7.90 -6.41
CA SER A 314 -12.29 -8.13 -4.97
C SER A 314 -11.42 -9.37 -4.70
N ILE A 315 -11.53 -10.39 -5.56
CA ILE A 315 -10.66 -11.56 -5.55
C ILE A 315 -9.17 -11.21 -5.73
N GLU A 316 -8.82 -10.21 -6.55
CA GLU A 316 -7.42 -9.80 -6.75
C GLU A 316 -6.82 -9.13 -5.49
N LEU A 317 -7.65 -8.45 -4.66
CA LEU A 317 -7.23 -7.98 -3.33
C LEU A 317 -6.95 -9.15 -2.39
N LEU A 318 -7.85 -10.14 -2.33
CA LEU A 318 -7.65 -11.35 -1.51
C LEU A 318 -6.37 -12.10 -1.89
N PHE A 319 -5.95 -12.07 -3.16
CA PHE A 319 -4.67 -12.65 -3.61
C PHE A 319 -3.41 -11.87 -3.14
N GLY A 320 -3.53 -10.96 -2.18
CA GLY A 320 -2.40 -10.30 -1.51
C GLY A 320 -2.04 -8.94 -2.07
N LYS A 321 -2.90 -8.32 -2.88
CA LYS A 321 -2.64 -6.99 -3.46
C LYS A 321 -3.07 -5.85 -2.53
N CYS A 322 -2.49 -4.68 -2.75
CA CYS A 322 -2.75 -3.47 -2.00
C CYS A 322 -2.91 -2.26 -2.94
N ILE A 323 -3.85 -1.37 -2.62
CA ILE A 323 -3.98 -0.05 -3.24
C ILE A 323 -4.00 1.04 -2.15
N MET A 324 -3.29 2.13 -2.39
CA MET A 324 -3.20 3.28 -1.48
C MET A 324 -2.90 4.56 -2.26
N GLY A 325 -3.08 5.72 -1.62
CA GLY A 325 -2.61 7.01 -2.14
C GLY A 325 -2.08 7.90 -1.02
N SER A 326 -1.52 9.05 -1.37
CA SER A 326 -1.18 10.11 -0.40
C SER A 326 -0.92 11.44 -1.10
N LEU A 327 -1.50 12.52 -0.57
CA LEU A 327 -1.11 13.89 -0.91
C LEU A 327 0.40 14.07 -0.71
N LEU A 328 1.05 14.74 -1.66
CA LEU A 328 2.49 14.98 -1.65
C LEU A 328 3.34 13.69 -1.55
N GLY A 329 2.80 12.54 -1.96
CA GLY A 329 3.53 11.26 -1.96
C GLY A 329 3.93 10.75 -0.57
N GLY A 330 3.26 11.20 0.49
CA GLY A 330 3.59 10.81 1.86
C GLY A 330 4.79 11.55 2.48
N ILE A 331 5.38 12.56 1.80
CA ILE A 331 6.48 13.35 2.37
C ILE A 331 5.95 14.35 3.40
N LYS A 332 6.77 14.63 4.42
CA LYS A 332 6.56 15.72 5.38
C LYS A 332 7.30 16.98 4.89
N PRO A 333 6.62 18.07 4.49
CA PRO A 333 7.25 19.20 3.81
C PRO A 333 8.54 19.74 4.43
N LYS A 334 8.52 20.14 5.70
CA LYS A 334 9.68 20.76 6.39
C LYS A 334 10.83 19.78 6.60
N THR A 335 10.54 18.49 6.77
CA THR A 335 11.57 17.47 6.98
C THR A 335 12.19 17.00 5.66
N ASP A 336 11.35 16.69 4.67
CA ASP A 336 11.76 15.89 3.52
C ASP A 336 12.15 16.73 2.31
N ILE A 337 11.52 17.89 2.08
CA ILE A 337 11.89 18.75 0.94
C ILE A 337 13.35 19.24 1.03
N PRO A 338 13.90 19.66 2.19
CA PRO A 338 15.33 20.00 2.29
C PRO A 338 16.27 18.81 2.00
N ILE A 339 15.86 17.58 2.34
CA ILE A 339 16.61 16.36 2.03
C ILE A 339 16.61 16.11 0.51
N LEU A 340 15.45 16.22 -0.14
CA LEU A 340 15.33 16.07 -1.59
C LEU A 340 16.07 17.16 -2.36
N ALA A 341 16.01 18.41 -1.89
CA ALA A 341 16.77 19.53 -2.46
C ALA A 341 18.28 19.26 -2.39
N LYS A 342 18.78 18.78 -1.24
CA LYS A 342 20.19 18.37 -1.10
C LYS A 342 20.58 17.24 -2.05
N LYS A 343 19.69 16.25 -2.27
CA LYS A 343 19.92 15.19 -3.26
C LYS A 343 20.02 15.72 -4.70
N CYS A 344 19.22 16.74 -5.05
CA CYS A 344 19.34 17.42 -6.33
C CYS A 344 20.70 18.14 -6.47
N MET A 345 21.10 18.90 -5.44
CA MET A 345 22.40 19.58 -5.40
C MET A 345 23.59 18.62 -5.51
N ASN A 346 23.48 17.44 -4.91
CA ASN A 346 24.46 16.36 -5.00
C ASN A 346 24.43 15.58 -6.33
N LYS A 347 23.46 15.87 -7.22
CA LYS A 347 23.19 15.10 -8.46
C LYS A 347 22.82 13.63 -8.23
N GLU A 348 22.33 13.30 -7.03
CA GLU A 348 21.72 12.01 -6.72
C GLU A 348 20.30 11.88 -7.29
N LEU A 349 19.68 13.02 -7.62
CA LEU A 349 18.31 13.14 -8.12
C LEU A 349 18.27 14.21 -9.21
N GLU A 350 17.81 13.87 -10.42
CA GLU A 350 17.79 14.78 -11.58
C GLU A 350 16.35 15.25 -11.87
N LEU A 351 16.06 16.51 -11.54
CA LEU A 351 14.75 17.16 -11.72
C LEU A 351 14.80 18.41 -12.61
N GLU A 352 15.98 18.94 -12.96
CA GLU A 352 16.07 20.16 -13.79
C GLU A 352 15.51 19.89 -15.19
N GLY A 353 15.73 18.67 -15.72
CA GLY A 353 15.16 18.23 -17.00
C GLY A 353 13.63 18.18 -17.07
N LEU A 354 12.90 18.35 -15.95
CA LEU A 354 11.44 18.46 -15.93
C LEU A 354 10.96 19.88 -16.33
N VAL A 355 11.83 20.89 -16.23
CA VAL A 355 11.55 22.26 -16.67
C VAL A 355 11.72 22.33 -18.19
N THR A 356 10.61 22.53 -18.90
CA THR A 356 10.61 22.51 -20.38
C THR A 356 10.52 23.90 -21.00
N HIS A 357 9.94 24.84 -20.26
CA HIS A 357 9.68 26.20 -20.71
C HIS A 357 9.82 27.19 -19.54
N GLU A 358 10.35 28.37 -19.83
CA GLU A 358 10.41 29.51 -18.91
C GLU A 358 9.71 30.69 -19.56
N VAL A 359 8.74 31.29 -18.87
CA VAL A 359 8.01 32.48 -19.34
C VAL A 359 7.86 33.50 -18.21
N GLY A 360 7.60 34.76 -18.54
CA GLY A 360 7.32 35.77 -17.52
C GLY A 360 5.91 35.63 -16.96
N LEU A 361 5.65 36.11 -15.73
CA LEU A 361 4.28 36.16 -15.18
C LEU A 361 3.29 36.92 -16.08
N LYS A 362 3.78 37.88 -16.89
CA LYS A 362 3.00 38.59 -17.92
C LYS A 362 2.44 37.69 -19.03
N ASP A 363 3.08 36.55 -19.28
CA ASP A 363 2.73 35.59 -20.34
C ASP A 363 2.02 34.35 -19.76
N ILE A 364 1.43 34.44 -18.56
CA ILE A 364 0.86 33.29 -17.85
C ILE A 364 -0.20 32.53 -18.67
N ASN A 365 -1.04 33.23 -19.45
CA ASN A 365 -2.01 32.58 -20.33
C ASN A 365 -1.35 31.68 -21.40
N LYS A 366 -0.16 32.04 -21.88
CA LYS A 366 0.65 31.20 -22.78
C LYS A 366 1.18 29.96 -22.08
N ALA A 367 1.49 30.03 -20.78
CA ALA A 367 1.83 28.84 -20.00
C ALA A 367 0.64 27.87 -19.89
N PHE A 368 -0.57 28.40 -19.66
CA PHE A 368 -1.82 27.63 -19.66
C PHE A 368 -2.07 26.97 -21.03
N GLU A 369 -1.92 27.71 -22.14
CA GLU A 369 -2.03 27.16 -23.49
C GLU A 369 -1.03 26.03 -23.75
N LEU A 370 0.24 26.19 -23.38
CA LEU A 370 1.29 25.17 -23.58
C LEU A 370 1.00 23.88 -22.80
N LEU A 371 0.44 24.00 -21.58
CA LEU A 371 0.07 22.85 -20.76
C LEU A 371 -1.21 22.17 -21.25
N VAL A 372 -2.24 22.96 -21.62
CA VAL A 372 -3.50 22.43 -22.16
C VAL A 372 -3.32 21.75 -23.52
N GLN A 373 -2.40 22.23 -24.37
CA GLN A 373 -2.08 21.62 -25.66
C GLN A 373 -1.16 20.39 -25.55
N GLY A 374 -0.71 20.00 -24.35
CA GLY A 374 0.24 18.88 -24.17
C GLY A 374 1.63 19.12 -24.77
N LYS A 375 1.96 20.37 -25.14
CA LYS A 375 3.25 20.77 -25.73
C LYS A 375 4.32 21.01 -24.66
N SER A 376 3.91 21.25 -23.42
CA SER A 376 4.77 21.06 -22.24
C SER A 376 5.00 19.56 -22.02
N LEU A 377 6.27 19.12 -22.06
CA LEU A 377 6.59 17.71 -21.78
C LEU A 377 6.53 17.38 -20.28
N SER A 378 6.57 18.37 -19.37
CA SER A 378 6.50 18.16 -17.91
C SER A 378 6.07 19.40 -17.12
N HIS A 379 6.85 20.49 -17.12
CA HIS A 379 6.52 21.73 -16.40
C HIS A 379 6.84 23.01 -17.21
N VAL A 380 6.11 24.08 -16.87
CA VAL A 380 6.38 25.48 -17.26
C VAL A 380 6.67 26.28 -16.00
N THR A 381 7.82 26.96 -15.98
CA THR A 381 8.22 27.87 -14.89
C THR A 381 7.90 29.32 -15.25
N LEU A 382 7.32 30.04 -14.30
CA LEU A 382 7.02 31.46 -14.34
C LEU A 382 8.07 32.22 -13.51
N LEU A 383 8.80 33.12 -14.15
CA LEU A 383 9.79 33.98 -13.50
C LEU A 383 9.25 35.40 -13.31
N ASN A 384 9.39 35.95 -12.10
CA ASN A 384 9.18 37.37 -11.87
C ASN A 384 10.44 38.13 -12.32
N ALA A 385 10.33 38.84 -13.44
CA ALA A 385 11.44 39.44 -14.19
C ALA A 385 12.10 40.69 -13.55
N ILE A 386 12.17 40.76 -12.22
CA ILE A 386 12.67 41.92 -11.44
C ILE A 386 13.93 41.56 -10.63
N TRP A 387 14.62 40.48 -10.98
CA TRP A 387 15.93 40.15 -10.40
C TRP A 387 16.99 39.87 -11.47
N PRO A 388 17.77 40.88 -11.90
CA PRO A 388 19.08 40.62 -12.47
C PRO A 388 20.00 40.11 -11.35
N LEU A 389 20.54 38.90 -11.47
CA LEU A 389 21.67 38.47 -10.63
C LEU A 389 22.88 39.38 -10.94
N PRO A 390 23.38 40.19 -9.99
CA PRO A 390 24.62 40.93 -10.21
C PRO A 390 25.80 39.95 -10.10
N PRO A 391 26.73 39.90 -11.06
CA PRO A 391 27.93 39.09 -10.92
C PRO A 391 28.86 39.70 -9.85
N GLY A 392 28.98 39.02 -8.71
CA GLY A 392 30.01 39.26 -7.70
C GLY A 392 29.79 40.47 -6.78
N SER A 393 29.13 40.25 -5.64
CA SER A 393 29.18 41.16 -4.47
C SER A 393 28.80 40.45 -3.15
N PHE A 394 29.45 39.33 -2.85
CA PHE A 394 29.59 38.82 -1.49
C PHE A 394 31.08 38.60 -1.18
N CYS A 395 31.81 39.71 -1.07
CA CYS A 395 33.12 39.70 -0.47
C CYS A 395 32.94 39.66 1.05
N PHE A 396 33.26 38.53 1.68
CA PHE A 396 33.30 38.44 3.15
C PHE A 396 34.46 39.30 3.67
N CYS A 397 34.16 40.52 4.10
CA CYS A 397 35.07 41.32 4.92
C CYS A 397 35.15 40.70 6.32
N ALA A 398 36.03 39.71 6.49
CA ALA A 398 36.51 39.32 7.80
C ALA A 398 37.40 40.43 8.37
N SER A 399 37.08 40.92 9.57
CA SER A 399 37.97 41.82 10.32
C SER A 399 39.17 41.03 10.90
N PRO A 400 40.37 41.63 10.95
CA PRO A 400 41.63 40.93 11.29
C PRO A 400 41.93 40.89 12.80
N ASP A 401 43.15 40.41 13.11
CA ASP A 401 43.84 40.29 14.42
C ASP A 401 43.42 39.04 15.23
N SER A 402 44.31 38.16 15.77
CA SER A 402 45.79 38.07 15.86
C SER A 402 46.15 36.65 16.42
N ASP A 403 47.33 36.00 16.34
CA ASP A 403 48.60 36.09 15.58
C ASP A 403 49.27 34.65 15.59
N PRO A 404 50.28 34.27 14.76
CA PRO A 404 50.62 32.85 14.52
C PRO A 404 51.91 32.30 15.22
N PHE A 405 52.31 31.09 14.80
CA PHE A 405 53.47 30.24 15.18
C PHE A 405 53.29 29.34 16.42
N THR A 406 53.23 28.01 16.24
CA THR A 406 54.49 27.24 16.02
C THR A 406 54.30 25.97 15.18
N ARG A 407 55.31 25.63 14.36
CA ARG A 407 55.47 24.29 13.76
C ARG A 407 56.11 23.34 14.79
N ILE A 408 55.84 22.03 14.68
CA ILE A 408 56.84 20.95 14.79
C ILE A 408 56.27 19.64 14.18
N SER A 409 57.18 18.69 13.94
CA SER A 409 57.10 17.61 12.95
C SER A 409 56.33 16.34 13.33
N ALA A 410 55.90 15.66 12.25
CA ALA A 410 55.77 14.20 12.07
C ALA A 410 56.23 13.23 13.17
N SER A 411 55.47 12.14 13.36
CA SER A 411 55.95 10.79 12.97
C SER A 411 54.86 9.71 13.07
N CYS A 412 54.94 8.74 12.16
CA CYS A 412 54.28 7.44 12.28
C CYS A 412 55.00 6.61 13.36
N PRO A 413 54.33 5.61 13.96
CA PRO A 413 54.92 4.29 13.83
C PRO A 413 53.91 3.17 13.54
N ALA A 414 54.24 2.34 12.55
CA ALA A 414 53.80 0.96 12.53
C ALA A 414 54.70 0.14 13.46
N PHE A 415 54.13 -0.84 14.17
CA PHE A 415 54.91 -1.98 14.66
C PHE A 415 54.14 -3.28 14.51
N SER A 416 54.80 -4.25 13.89
CA SER A 416 54.34 -5.63 13.80
C SER A 416 55.09 -6.48 14.81
N CYS A 417 54.46 -7.53 15.34
CA CYS A 417 55.13 -8.82 15.40
C CYS A 417 54.14 -9.98 15.43
N ARG A 418 54.63 -11.17 15.06
CA ARG A 418 53.86 -12.38 14.79
C ARG A 418 53.81 -13.30 16.01
N LEU A 419 52.80 -14.16 16.07
CA LEU A 419 52.96 -15.54 16.55
C LEU A 419 52.09 -16.48 15.69
N ARG A 420 52.67 -17.60 15.27
CA ARG A 420 52.01 -18.75 14.62
C ARG A 420 51.99 -19.91 15.60
N VAL A 421 50.88 -20.64 15.70
CA VAL A 421 50.68 -22.09 15.97
C VAL A 421 49.15 -22.27 15.86
N SER A 422 48.49 -23.27 15.29
CA SER A 422 48.70 -24.31 14.26
C SER A 422 47.30 -24.94 14.05
N MET A 423 47.10 -25.78 13.03
CA MET A 423 45.82 -26.45 12.80
C MET A 423 45.55 -27.57 13.83
N GLU A 424 44.27 -27.83 14.11
CA GLU A 424 43.76 -29.20 14.24
C GLU A 424 42.25 -29.25 13.91
N GLU A 425 41.88 -29.98 12.86
CA GLU A 425 40.49 -30.35 12.57
C GLU A 425 40.09 -31.54 13.45
N GLN A 426 38.94 -31.47 14.12
CA GLN A 426 38.34 -32.66 14.74
C GLN A 426 37.06 -33.09 14.02
N SER A 427 37.25 -34.11 13.18
CA SER A 427 36.19 -34.89 12.54
C SER A 427 35.35 -35.64 13.58
N SER A 428 34.08 -35.26 13.74
CA SER A 428 33.08 -36.05 14.46
C SER A 428 32.51 -37.14 13.55
N LYS A 429 33.17 -38.31 13.50
CA LYS A 429 32.62 -39.49 12.83
C LYS A 429 31.39 -40.03 13.60
N PRO A 430 30.30 -40.43 12.92
CA PRO A 430 29.13 -40.99 13.57
C PRO A 430 29.42 -42.39 14.14
N ILE A 431 28.88 -42.68 15.32
CA ILE A 431 28.96 -43.99 15.97
C ILE A 431 28.04 -44.97 15.24
N ARG A 432 28.62 -46.04 14.70
CA ARG A 432 27.92 -47.09 13.96
C ARG A 432 27.32 -48.12 14.91
N CYS A 433 26.09 -47.90 15.37
CA CYS A 433 25.32 -48.95 16.04
C CYS A 433 25.05 -50.11 15.06
N LYS A 434 25.26 -51.34 15.51
CA LYS A 434 24.93 -52.55 14.74
C LYS A 434 23.42 -52.75 14.70
N GLY A 435 22.93 -53.30 13.60
CA GLY A 435 21.50 -53.26 13.26
C GLY A 435 20.61 -54.01 14.24
N ALA A 436 19.48 -53.38 14.56
CA ALA A 436 18.22 -54.07 14.78
C ALA A 436 17.42 -53.96 13.47
N THR A 437 17.04 -55.09 12.87
CA THR A 437 16.08 -55.11 11.77
C THR A 437 14.71 -54.72 12.32
N VAL A 438 14.30 -53.47 12.08
CA VAL A 438 12.89 -53.07 12.24
C VAL A 438 12.13 -53.70 11.07
N THR A 439 11.32 -54.70 11.36
CA THR A 439 10.33 -55.23 10.42
C THR A 439 9.23 -54.18 10.26
N THR A 440 9.22 -53.49 9.12
CA THR A 440 8.12 -52.63 8.71
C THR A 440 6.87 -53.47 8.45
N GLU A 441 5.77 -53.21 9.15
CA GLU A 441 4.49 -53.83 8.85
C GLU A 441 3.92 -53.35 7.49
N PRO A 442 3.19 -54.19 6.74
CA PRO A 442 2.88 -53.95 5.33
C PRO A 442 1.64 -53.05 5.10
N GLY A 443 1.59 -51.87 5.73
CA GLY A 443 0.46 -50.93 5.66
C GLY A 443 0.55 -49.85 4.57
N HIS A 444 1.76 -49.52 4.12
CA HIS A 444 2.03 -48.30 3.32
C HIS A 444 1.39 -48.28 1.91
N ASP A 445 1.38 -49.42 1.20
CA ASP A 445 1.03 -49.48 -0.23
C ASP A 445 -0.44 -49.77 -0.54
N ARG A 446 -1.33 -49.78 0.46
CA ARG A 446 -2.76 -50.09 0.25
C ARG A 446 -3.62 -48.83 0.20
N ALA A 447 -4.57 -48.85 -0.72
CA ALA A 447 -5.70 -47.93 -0.73
C ALA A 447 -6.73 -48.36 0.33
N TRP A 448 -7.36 -47.40 1.00
CA TRP A 448 -8.32 -47.67 2.08
C TRP A 448 -9.75 -47.42 1.64
N GLN A 449 -10.66 -48.34 2.02
CA GLN A 449 -12.10 -48.16 1.91
C GLN A 449 -12.62 -47.56 3.22
N GLN A 450 -13.28 -46.40 3.12
CA GLN A 450 -13.53 -45.50 4.26
C GLN A 450 -14.67 -44.52 3.98
N ALA A 451 -15.27 -43.93 5.01
CA ALA A 451 -16.41 -43.02 4.86
C ALA A 451 -16.01 -41.58 4.51
N ALA A 452 -16.71 -40.99 3.54
CA ALA A 452 -16.59 -39.57 3.22
C ALA A 452 -17.95 -38.94 2.90
N ALA A 453 -18.06 -37.64 3.10
CA ALA A 453 -19.21 -36.85 2.68
C ALA A 453 -18.98 -36.31 1.26
N VAL A 454 -19.60 -36.97 0.29
CA VAL A 454 -19.47 -36.67 -1.14
C VAL A 454 -20.56 -35.67 -1.56
N CYS A 455 -20.17 -34.62 -2.25
CA CYS A 455 -21.10 -33.72 -2.93
C CYS A 455 -21.18 -34.13 -4.40
N ARG A 456 -22.32 -34.72 -4.81
CA ARG A 456 -22.53 -35.22 -6.18
C ARG A 456 -22.91 -34.11 -7.17
N ALA A 457 -23.59 -33.05 -6.74
CA ALA A 457 -23.86 -31.88 -7.57
C ALA A 457 -24.02 -30.57 -6.76
N ALA A 458 -23.99 -29.45 -7.48
CA ALA A 458 -24.11 -28.09 -6.98
C ALA A 458 -25.32 -27.87 -6.05
N GLY A 459 -25.06 -27.54 -4.78
CA GLY A 459 -26.10 -27.22 -3.80
C GLY A 459 -26.96 -28.40 -3.33
N GLU A 460 -26.64 -29.63 -3.74
CA GLU A 460 -27.34 -30.83 -3.25
C GLU A 460 -26.76 -31.28 -1.89
N PRO A 461 -27.57 -31.87 -1.00
CA PRO A 461 -27.09 -32.45 0.26
C PRO A 461 -25.94 -33.44 0.04
N LEU A 462 -24.96 -33.45 0.96
CA LEU A 462 -23.83 -34.36 0.88
C LEU A 462 -24.29 -35.77 1.25
N THR A 463 -23.87 -36.77 0.46
CA THR A 463 -24.10 -38.19 0.71
C THR A 463 -22.92 -38.79 1.45
N ILE A 464 -23.17 -39.56 2.52
CA ILE A 464 -22.12 -40.35 3.16
C ILE A 464 -21.93 -41.62 2.33
N GLU A 465 -20.74 -41.79 1.78
CA GLU A 465 -20.40 -42.87 0.85
C GLU A 465 -19.12 -43.58 1.30
N GLU A 466 -19.04 -44.89 1.03
CA GLU A 466 -17.76 -45.58 1.04
C GLU A 466 -16.96 -45.19 -0.21
N ILE A 467 -15.76 -44.68 0.02
CA ILE A 467 -14.82 -44.26 -1.02
C ILE A 467 -13.48 -44.98 -0.84
N VAL A 468 -12.68 -44.97 -1.90
CA VAL A 468 -11.30 -45.46 -1.89
C VAL A 468 -10.34 -44.27 -1.89
N VAL A 469 -9.42 -44.25 -0.92
CA VAL A 469 -8.32 -43.27 -0.84
C VAL A 469 -7.01 -43.95 -1.26
N ASP A 470 -6.46 -43.51 -2.39
CA ASP A 470 -5.17 -43.98 -2.94
C ASP A 470 -4.01 -43.65 -1.95
N PRO A 471 -2.91 -44.44 -1.91
CA PRO A 471 -1.75 -44.14 -1.09
C PRO A 471 -1.04 -42.84 -1.50
N PRO A 472 -0.32 -42.17 -0.58
CA PRO A 472 0.37 -40.92 -0.88
C PRO A 472 1.53 -41.15 -1.86
N LYS A 473 1.62 -40.30 -2.90
CA LYS A 473 2.76 -40.30 -3.83
C LYS A 473 3.95 -39.55 -3.24
N ALA A 474 5.04 -39.44 -4.00
CA ALA A 474 6.18 -38.62 -3.65
C ALA A 474 5.76 -37.18 -3.24
N TYR A 475 6.33 -36.70 -2.14
CA TYR A 475 6.02 -35.44 -1.45
C TYR A 475 4.60 -35.30 -0.87
N GLU A 476 3.81 -36.37 -0.82
CA GLU A 476 2.46 -36.38 -0.26
C GLU A 476 2.40 -37.10 1.10
N ILE A 477 1.45 -36.70 1.93
CA ILE A 477 1.22 -37.22 3.27
C ILE A 477 -0.25 -37.66 3.36
N ARG A 478 -0.50 -38.89 3.81
CA ARG A 478 -1.86 -39.34 4.15
C ARG A 478 -2.10 -39.12 5.64
N ILE A 479 -3.16 -38.37 5.95
CA ILE A 479 -3.52 -37.94 7.29
C ILE A 479 -4.83 -38.65 7.67
N LYS A 480 -4.86 -39.32 8.83
CA LYS A 480 -6.14 -39.70 9.47
C LYS A 480 -6.72 -38.44 10.10
N ILE A 481 -7.89 -38.01 9.63
CA ILE A 481 -8.60 -36.86 10.19
C ILE A 481 -9.27 -37.28 11.51
N ILE A 482 -9.05 -36.49 12.56
CA ILE A 482 -9.71 -36.68 13.86
C ILE A 482 -10.98 -35.82 13.91
N CYS A 483 -10.86 -34.57 13.50
CA CYS A 483 -12.00 -33.69 13.27
C CYS A 483 -11.71 -32.68 12.15
N THR A 484 -12.80 -32.20 11.56
CA THR A 484 -12.84 -31.14 10.56
C THR A 484 -13.81 -30.05 11.02
N SER A 485 -13.79 -28.87 10.44
CA SER A 485 -14.77 -27.82 10.73
C SER A 485 -15.36 -27.23 9.46
N LEU A 486 -16.62 -26.80 9.54
CA LEU A 486 -17.30 -26.18 8.42
C LEU A 486 -16.93 -24.70 8.30
N CYS A 487 -16.56 -24.27 7.11
CA CYS A 487 -16.32 -22.88 6.77
C CYS A 487 -17.31 -22.35 5.73
N TYR A 488 -17.54 -21.03 5.73
CA TYR A 488 -18.36 -20.39 4.70
C TYR A 488 -17.74 -20.55 3.29
N THR A 489 -16.43 -20.73 3.19
CA THR A 489 -15.76 -21.10 1.93
C THR A 489 -16.28 -22.43 1.38
N ASP A 490 -16.53 -23.44 2.23
CA ASP A 490 -17.13 -24.71 1.77
C ASP A 490 -18.55 -24.49 1.23
N ILE A 491 -19.35 -23.61 1.84
CA ILE A 491 -20.67 -23.21 1.35
C ILE A 491 -20.57 -22.54 -0.04
N THR A 492 -19.55 -21.70 -0.27
CA THR A 492 -19.34 -21.03 -1.57
C THR A 492 -19.00 -22.03 -2.68
N PHE A 493 -18.13 -23.01 -2.42
CA PHE A 493 -17.80 -24.07 -3.37
C PHE A 493 -18.94 -25.07 -3.56
N TRP A 494 -19.64 -25.45 -2.49
CA TRP A 494 -20.84 -26.30 -2.52
C TRP A 494 -21.94 -25.71 -3.42
N ARG A 495 -22.19 -24.40 -3.30
CA ARG A 495 -23.16 -23.65 -4.13
C ARG A 495 -22.67 -23.35 -5.55
N ASN A 496 -21.55 -23.92 -5.98
CA ASN A 496 -21.04 -23.81 -7.35
C ASN A 496 -20.68 -22.38 -7.80
N LYS A 497 -20.42 -21.46 -6.85
CA LYS A 497 -20.08 -20.07 -7.19
C LYS A 497 -18.65 -19.91 -7.72
N ILE A 498 -17.75 -20.81 -7.34
CA ILE A 498 -16.33 -20.77 -7.71
C ILE A 498 -15.89 -22.16 -8.16
N ALA A 499 -15.29 -22.26 -9.35
CA ALA A 499 -14.74 -23.48 -9.98
C ALA A 499 -15.71 -24.68 -9.98
N PRO A 500 -16.59 -24.77 -11.00
CA PRO A 500 -17.71 -25.70 -11.03
C PRO A 500 -17.29 -27.15 -11.35
N VAL A 501 -16.91 -27.91 -10.32
CA VAL A 501 -16.42 -29.29 -10.45
C VAL A 501 -17.11 -30.21 -9.45
N PHE A 502 -17.80 -31.22 -9.95
CA PHE A 502 -18.46 -32.30 -9.18
C PHE A 502 -18.36 -33.63 -9.96
N PRO A 503 -18.44 -34.80 -9.30
CA PRO A 503 -18.57 -35.00 -7.85
C PRO A 503 -17.29 -34.64 -7.10
N ARG A 504 -17.41 -34.16 -5.85
CA ARG A 504 -16.25 -33.71 -5.05
C ARG A 504 -16.39 -33.99 -3.56
N ILE A 505 -15.27 -34.04 -2.86
CA ILE A 505 -15.22 -34.05 -1.39
C ILE A 505 -14.86 -32.62 -0.93
N LEU A 506 -15.70 -32.05 -0.07
CA LEU A 506 -15.50 -30.71 0.49
C LEU A 506 -14.64 -30.75 1.76
N GLY A 507 -14.49 -29.62 2.45
CA GLY A 507 -13.68 -29.48 3.64
C GLY A 507 -12.24 -29.06 3.34
N HIS A 508 -11.77 -28.06 4.06
CA HIS A 508 -10.38 -27.57 4.02
C HIS A 508 -9.89 -27.09 5.40
N GLU A 509 -10.67 -27.35 6.45
CA GLU A 509 -10.29 -27.06 7.84
C GLU A 509 -10.26 -28.36 8.64
N ALA A 510 -9.10 -28.78 9.14
CA ALA A 510 -8.99 -30.04 9.88
C ALA A 510 -7.83 -30.11 10.86
N TYR A 511 -7.94 -31.07 11.78
CA TYR A 511 -6.85 -31.60 12.58
C TYR A 511 -6.81 -33.12 12.43
N GLY A 512 -5.59 -33.66 12.32
CA GLY A 512 -5.38 -35.08 12.11
C GLY A 512 -4.03 -35.57 12.60
N VAL A 513 -3.78 -36.85 12.37
CA VAL A 513 -2.51 -37.53 12.66
C VAL A 513 -1.97 -38.09 11.35
N VAL A 514 -0.68 -37.91 11.09
CA VAL A 514 -0.02 -38.56 9.93
C VAL A 514 -0.15 -40.07 10.07
N GLU A 515 -0.74 -40.72 9.07
CA GLU A 515 -0.83 -42.19 9.01
C GLU A 515 0.30 -42.76 8.15
N SER A 516 0.57 -42.16 6.99
CA SER A 516 1.67 -42.55 6.12
C SER A 516 2.22 -41.37 5.32
N VAL A 517 3.45 -41.54 4.83
CA VAL A 517 4.20 -40.55 4.04
C VAL A 517 4.71 -41.22 2.77
N GLY A 518 4.65 -40.52 1.64
CA GLY A 518 5.24 -40.97 0.39
C GLY A 518 6.75 -40.70 0.31
N GLU A 519 7.35 -41.02 -0.84
CA GLU A 519 8.77 -40.76 -1.10
C GLU A 519 9.13 -39.27 -0.97
N HIS A 520 10.37 -38.95 -0.59
CA HIS A 520 10.87 -37.57 -0.45
C HIS A 520 10.11 -36.65 0.53
N VAL A 521 9.20 -37.18 1.36
CA VAL A 521 8.64 -36.42 2.49
C VAL A 521 9.69 -36.27 3.58
N GLU A 522 10.03 -35.03 3.90
CA GLU A 522 10.95 -34.68 4.98
C GLU A 522 10.21 -33.96 6.13
N GLY A 523 10.65 -34.21 7.37
CA GLY A 523 10.13 -33.54 8.56
C GLY A 523 8.81 -34.10 9.13
N PHE A 524 8.20 -35.09 8.49
CA PHE A 524 6.97 -35.76 8.95
C PHE A 524 7.16 -37.28 9.07
N ALA A 525 6.49 -37.89 10.04
CA ALA A 525 6.47 -39.32 10.30
C ALA A 525 5.07 -39.76 10.79
N PRO A 526 4.69 -41.04 10.60
CA PRO A 526 3.48 -41.60 11.19
C PRO A 526 3.38 -41.33 12.70
N GLY A 527 2.21 -40.86 13.15
CA GLY A 527 1.95 -40.45 14.53
C GLY A 527 2.13 -38.95 14.81
N ASP A 528 2.68 -38.15 13.88
CA ASP A 528 2.75 -36.69 14.03
C ASP A 528 1.35 -36.04 14.06
N ALA A 529 1.12 -35.17 15.06
CA ALA A 529 -0.06 -34.31 15.13
C ALA A 529 0.05 -33.16 14.11
N VAL A 530 -0.94 -33.01 13.24
CA VAL A 530 -0.86 -32.13 12.06
C VAL A 530 -2.18 -31.42 11.72
N VAL A 531 -2.02 -30.28 11.06
CA VAL A 531 -3.09 -29.49 10.46
C VAL A 531 -2.81 -29.32 8.96
N PRO A 532 -3.63 -29.87 8.06
CA PRO A 532 -3.54 -29.58 6.63
C PRO A 532 -4.06 -28.17 6.33
N THR A 533 -3.49 -27.49 5.33
CA THR A 533 -3.78 -26.10 4.99
C THR A 533 -3.95 -25.90 3.48
N PHE A 534 -4.95 -25.11 3.07
CA PHE A 534 -5.21 -24.82 1.66
C PHE A 534 -4.08 -24.02 0.96
N LEU A 535 -3.24 -23.34 1.75
CA LEU A 535 -2.06 -22.58 1.33
C LEU A 535 -0.79 -23.39 1.59
N GLY A 536 0.17 -23.32 0.66
CA GLY A 536 1.45 -24.03 0.76
C GLY A 536 2.60 -23.16 1.33
N GLN A 537 3.61 -23.80 1.92
CA GLN A 537 4.85 -23.17 2.37
C GLN A 537 6.05 -24.11 2.22
N CYS A 538 6.99 -23.75 1.33
CA CYS A 538 8.24 -24.48 1.08
C CYS A 538 9.42 -24.08 1.97
N ASN A 539 9.32 -22.95 2.69
CA ASN A 539 10.37 -22.31 3.49
C ASN A 539 11.61 -21.77 2.71
N SER A 540 11.80 -22.12 1.44
CA SER A 540 13.00 -21.78 0.65
C SER A 540 12.81 -20.66 -0.39
N CYS A 541 11.63 -20.53 -1.00
CA CYS A 541 11.43 -19.53 -2.05
C CYS A 541 11.44 -18.08 -1.52
N SER A 542 11.71 -17.13 -2.40
CA SER A 542 11.77 -15.69 -2.07
C SER A 542 10.52 -15.17 -1.34
N SER A 543 9.34 -15.66 -1.70
CA SER A 543 8.07 -15.34 -1.02
C SER A 543 7.97 -15.98 0.37
N CYS A 544 8.38 -17.24 0.54
CA CYS A 544 8.41 -17.89 1.85
C CYS A 544 9.47 -17.30 2.79
N THR A 545 10.55 -16.72 2.26
CA THR A 545 11.57 -16.01 3.06
C THR A 545 11.22 -14.54 3.32
N SER A 546 10.47 -13.87 2.44
CA SER A 546 10.06 -12.46 2.59
C SER A 546 9.08 -12.25 3.75
N GLU A 547 9.25 -11.20 4.57
CA GLU A 547 8.27 -10.84 5.61
C GLU A 547 6.98 -10.19 5.06
N HIS A 548 6.90 -9.95 3.74
CA HIS A 548 5.87 -9.10 3.14
C HIS A 548 4.72 -9.87 2.49
N ASN A 549 4.82 -11.20 2.37
CA ASN A 549 3.74 -12.03 1.86
C ASN A 549 3.78 -13.48 2.39
N ASN A 550 2.75 -14.25 2.07
CA ASN A 550 2.59 -15.67 2.38
C ASN A 550 2.31 -16.55 1.15
N MET A 551 2.47 -16.02 -0.08
CA MET A 551 2.13 -16.71 -1.32
C MET A 551 3.36 -17.48 -1.85
N CYS A 552 3.45 -18.77 -1.51
CA CYS A 552 4.56 -19.62 -1.93
C CYS A 552 4.69 -19.71 -3.46
N ASN A 553 5.88 -19.45 -4.00
CA ASN A 553 6.16 -19.54 -5.44
C ASN A 553 6.30 -20.99 -5.92
N ASP A 554 6.89 -21.86 -5.09
CA ASP A 554 7.15 -23.27 -5.43
C ASP A 554 5.90 -24.16 -5.30
N VAL A 555 4.91 -23.69 -4.52
CA VAL A 555 3.63 -24.38 -4.27
C VAL A 555 2.51 -23.33 -4.35
N PRO A 556 2.22 -22.82 -5.56
CA PRO A 556 1.29 -21.70 -5.74
C PRO A 556 -0.14 -22.10 -5.37
N PHE A 557 -0.88 -21.15 -4.80
CA PHE A 557 -2.32 -21.33 -4.58
C PHE A 557 -3.06 -21.31 -5.92
N ILE A 558 -3.63 -22.46 -6.27
CA ILE A 558 -4.46 -22.66 -7.47
C ILE A 558 -5.85 -23.10 -7.01
N ILE A 559 -6.89 -22.86 -7.79
CA ILE A 559 -8.19 -23.50 -7.60
C ILE A 559 -8.34 -24.54 -8.71
N GLY A 560 -8.45 -25.81 -8.34
CA GLY A 560 -8.44 -26.94 -9.27
C GLY A 560 -9.02 -28.22 -8.67
N PRO A 561 -9.20 -29.26 -9.49
CA PRO A 561 -10.00 -30.45 -9.16
C PRO A 561 -9.19 -31.62 -8.55
N GLY A 562 -7.94 -31.39 -8.18
CA GLY A 562 -6.96 -32.41 -7.79
C GLY A 562 -5.71 -31.84 -7.12
N MET A 563 -4.71 -32.69 -6.90
CA MET A 563 -3.48 -32.38 -6.17
C MET A 563 -2.57 -31.36 -6.87
N ARG A 564 -1.80 -30.59 -6.09
CA ARG A 564 -0.95 -29.48 -6.58
C ARG A 564 0.10 -29.90 -7.61
N ARG A 565 0.71 -31.07 -7.45
CA ARG A 565 1.90 -31.48 -8.23
C ARG A 565 1.57 -32.08 -9.59
N ASP A 566 0.46 -32.81 -9.69
CA ASP A 566 0.11 -33.58 -10.89
C ASP A 566 -1.33 -33.35 -11.39
N GLY A 567 -2.14 -32.54 -10.67
CA GLY A 567 -3.53 -32.25 -11.03
C GLY A 567 -4.49 -33.43 -10.87
N THR A 568 -4.02 -34.59 -10.40
CA THR A 568 -4.84 -35.80 -10.24
C THR A 568 -5.37 -35.92 -8.81
N THR A 569 -6.52 -36.54 -8.63
CA THR A 569 -7.06 -36.82 -7.29
C THR A 569 -6.48 -38.09 -6.67
N ARG A 570 -6.67 -38.26 -5.36
CA ARG A 570 -6.43 -39.50 -4.60
C ARG A 570 -7.73 -40.20 -4.18
N PHE A 571 -8.89 -39.65 -4.56
CA PHE A 571 -10.20 -40.13 -4.13
C PHE A 571 -10.97 -40.80 -5.28
N ARG A 572 -11.62 -41.94 -4.99
CA ARG A 572 -12.49 -42.65 -5.93
C ARG A 572 -13.75 -43.13 -5.24
N ASP A 573 -14.88 -43.14 -5.94
CA ASP A 573 -16.07 -43.83 -5.42
C ASP A 573 -15.94 -45.37 -5.52
N SER A 574 -16.91 -46.08 -4.94
CA SER A 574 -16.98 -47.55 -4.94
C SER A 574 -17.08 -48.19 -6.34
N HIS A 575 -17.30 -47.39 -7.39
CA HIS A 575 -17.27 -47.81 -8.79
C HIS A 575 -15.93 -47.49 -9.49
N GLY A 576 -14.98 -46.88 -8.79
CA GLY A 576 -13.66 -46.51 -9.28
C GLY A 576 -13.60 -45.15 -10.00
N ASN A 577 -14.71 -44.40 -10.06
CA ASN A 577 -14.73 -43.07 -10.69
C ASN A 577 -14.00 -42.06 -9.79
N PRO A 578 -13.25 -41.09 -10.36
CA PRO A 578 -12.58 -40.07 -9.57
C PRO A 578 -13.58 -39.16 -8.85
N LEU A 579 -13.28 -38.82 -7.60
CA LEU A 579 -13.95 -37.77 -6.82
C LEU A 579 -13.00 -36.58 -6.70
N HIS A 580 -13.47 -35.36 -6.97
CA HIS A 580 -12.60 -34.20 -7.05
C HIS A 580 -12.24 -33.58 -5.70
N ASP A 581 -11.04 -33.01 -5.63
CA ASP A 581 -10.53 -32.35 -4.44
C ASP A 581 -11.11 -30.94 -4.22
N LEU A 582 -11.13 -30.48 -2.98
CA LEU A 582 -11.31 -29.08 -2.60
C LEU A 582 -9.99 -28.55 -2.03
N LEU A 583 -9.42 -27.56 -2.72
CA LEU A 583 -8.18 -26.86 -2.34
C LEU A 583 -6.95 -27.77 -2.07
N ALA A 584 -6.98 -29.00 -2.60
CA ALA A 584 -6.03 -30.08 -2.27
C ALA A 584 -5.95 -30.37 -0.75
N VAL A 585 -7.12 -30.42 -0.08
CA VAL A 585 -7.27 -30.80 1.33
C VAL A 585 -8.44 -31.77 1.57
N SER A 586 -9.63 -31.53 1.00
CA SER A 586 -10.81 -32.42 1.06
C SER A 586 -11.05 -33.14 2.39
N SER A 587 -11.17 -32.36 3.47
CA SER A 587 -11.19 -32.90 4.84
C SER A 587 -12.51 -33.50 5.32
N PHE A 588 -13.57 -33.53 4.52
CA PHE A 588 -14.83 -34.21 4.88
C PHE A 588 -14.76 -35.72 4.57
N SER A 589 -13.69 -36.36 5.05
CA SER A 589 -13.27 -37.74 4.80
C SER A 589 -12.43 -38.23 5.98
N GLU A 590 -12.58 -39.50 6.39
CA GLU A 590 -11.82 -40.07 7.52
C GLU A 590 -10.30 -40.01 7.32
N TYR A 591 -9.85 -40.10 6.07
CA TYR A 591 -8.48 -39.90 5.61
C TYR A 591 -8.45 -38.91 4.45
N THR A 592 -7.37 -38.15 4.35
CA THR A 592 -7.05 -37.31 3.19
C THR A 592 -5.57 -37.42 2.82
N VAL A 593 -5.23 -37.04 1.59
CA VAL A 593 -3.85 -36.96 1.11
C VAL A 593 -3.55 -35.50 0.71
N VAL A 594 -2.43 -34.97 1.20
CA VAL A 594 -2.04 -33.56 1.02
C VAL A 594 -0.56 -33.44 0.68
N ASP A 595 -0.15 -32.34 0.04
CA ASP A 595 1.28 -32.03 -0.17
C ASP A 595 1.97 -31.77 1.18
N MET A 596 3.20 -32.25 1.39
CA MET A 596 4.01 -31.95 2.58
C MET A 596 4.23 -30.45 2.84
N ASN A 597 4.02 -29.59 1.84
CA ASN A 597 4.06 -28.14 1.98
C ASN A 597 2.74 -27.50 2.38
N GLN A 598 1.64 -28.25 2.35
CA GLN A 598 0.31 -27.90 2.81
C GLN A 598 -0.01 -28.49 4.20
N VAL A 599 1.01 -28.70 5.05
CA VAL A 599 0.85 -29.27 6.39
C VAL A 599 1.67 -28.49 7.41
N ALA A 600 1.05 -28.08 8.51
CA ALA A 600 1.72 -27.60 9.71
C ALA A 600 1.74 -28.71 10.78
N LYS A 601 2.89 -28.94 11.41
CA LYS A 601 3.02 -29.84 12.57
C LYS A 601 2.71 -29.07 13.86
N LEU A 602 2.00 -29.69 14.79
CA LEU A 602 1.65 -29.14 16.09
C LEU A 602 2.16 -30.01 17.24
N ASP A 603 2.19 -29.43 18.44
CA ASP A 603 2.32 -30.19 19.67
C ASP A 603 1.04 -31.03 19.90
N PRO A 604 1.14 -32.35 20.17
CA PRO A 604 -0.03 -33.21 20.38
C PRO A 604 -0.93 -32.84 21.59
N SER A 605 -0.48 -31.95 22.48
CA SER A 605 -1.27 -31.43 23.60
C SER A 605 -2.28 -30.34 23.19
N VAL A 606 -2.17 -29.78 21.98
CA VAL A 606 -3.13 -28.79 21.47
C VAL A 606 -4.50 -29.46 21.25
N PRO A 607 -5.60 -28.95 21.84
CA PRO A 607 -6.92 -29.54 21.68
C PRO A 607 -7.33 -29.66 20.20
N PRO A 608 -7.76 -30.85 19.71
CA PRO A 608 -8.09 -31.09 18.31
C PRO A 608 -9.03 -30.04 17.70
N LYS A 609 -10.08 -29.66 18.44
CA LYS A 609 -11.06 -28.66 18.01
C LYS A 609 -10.48 -27.24 17.82
N ILE A 610 -9.45 -26.88 18.59
CA ILE A 610 -8.74 -25.60 18.47
C ILE A 610 -7.74 -25.64 17.32
N ALA A 611 -6.94 -26.71 17.23
CA ALA A 611 -6.03 -26.94 16.11
C ALA A 611 -6.77 -26.89 14.75
N CYS A 612 -7.94 -27.52 14.69
CA CYS A 612 -8.81 -27.55 13.51
C CYS A 612 -9.15 -26.14 12.98
N ILE A 613 -9.66 -25.24 13.82
CA ILE A 613 -10.14 -23.91 13.37
C ILE A 613 -9.01 -22.91 13.04
N LEU A 614 -7.77 -23.19 13.44
CA LEU A 614 -6.60 -22.39 13.05
C LEU A 614 -6.21 -22.54 11.57
N SER A 615 -6.65 -23.62 10.91
CA SER A 615 -6.32 -23.97 9.52
C SER A 615 -6.95 -23.07 8.43
N CYS A 616 -7.99 -22.30 8.75
CA CYS A 616 -8.54 -21.26 7.88
C CYS A 616 -9.17 -20.13 8.68
N GLY A 617 -10.41 -20.30 9.17
CA GLY A 617 -11.22 -19.22 9.74
C GLY A 617 -10.55 -18.34 10.80
N ALA A 618 -10.18 -18.94 11.93
CA ALA A 618 -9.61 -18.19 13.05
C ALA A 618 -8.19 -17.68 12.70
N GLY A 619 -7.39 -18.50 12.01
CA GLY A 619 -6.07 -18.11 11.53
C GLY A 619 -6.11 -16.90 10.58
N THR A 620 -7.12 -16.82 9.71
CA THR A 620 -7.34 -15.69 8.78
C THR A 620 -7.66 -14.40 9.55
N GLY A 621 -8.56 -14.45 10.53
CA GLY A 621 -8.92 -13.28 11.34
C GLY A 621 -7.75 -12.76 12.19
N VAL A 622 -7.09 -13.65 12.93
CA VAL A 622 -5.94 -13.29 13.76
C VAL A 622 -4.76 -12.83 12.91
N GLY A 623 -4.49 -13.52 11.79
CA GLY A 623 -3.49 -13.13 10.79
C GLY A 623 -3.74 -11.75 10.22
N GLY A 624 -4.98 -11.47 9.81
CA GLY A 624 -5.38 -10.16 9.29
C GLY A 624 -5.02 -9.03 10.24
N ALA A 625 -5.25 -9.22 11.55
CA ALA A 625 -4.88 -8.22 12.56
C ALA A 625 -3.35 -8.17 12.83
N TRP A 626 -2.71 -9.32 12.97
CA TRP A 626 -1.32 -9.45 13.39
C TRP A 626 -0.30 -9.18 12.28
N LYS A 627 -0.46 -9.82 11.12
CA LYS A 627 0.50 -9.81 10.00
C LYS A 627 0.20 -8.73 8.98
N LEU A 628 -1.06 -8.63 8.56
CA LEU A 628 -1.48 -7.78 7.43
C LEU A 628 -1.70 -6.32 7.86
N ALA A 629 -2.65 -6.10 8.78
CA ALA A 629 -2.94 -4.78 9.35
C ALA A 629 -1.77 -4.27 10.21
N LYS A 630 -1.17 -5.16 11.00
CA LYS A 630 -0.22 -4.88 12.10
C LYS A 630 -0.83 -3.87 13.07
N VAL A 631 -1.99 -4.22 13.66
CA VAL A 631 -2.75 -3.35 14.56
C VAL A 631 -1.90 -2.95 15.78
N HIS A 632 -1.81 -1.66 16.06
CA HIS A 632 -1.06 -1.14 17.21
C HIS A 632 -1.95 -1.01 18.46
N PRO A 633 -1.42 -1.20 19.68
CA PRO A 633 -2.16 -0.93 20.92
C PRO A 633 -2.74 0.49 20.96
N GLY A 634 -3.97 0.62 21.47
CA GLY A 634 -4.69 1.91 21.52
C GLY A 634 -5.32 2.38 20.19
N SER A 635 -5.19 1.60 19.11
CA SER A 635 -5.85 1.90 17.83
C SER A 635 -7.35 1.61 17.86
N SER A 636 -8.12 2.39 17.12
CA SER A 636 -9.55 2.13 16.88
C SER A 636 -9.74 1.12 15.74
N VAL A 637 -10.62 0.13 15.93
CA VAL A 637 -10.85 -0.96 14.97
C VAL A 637 -12.35 -1.13 14.71
N ALA A 638 -12.75 -1.10 13.44
CA ALA A 638 -14.09 -1.45 12.99
C ALA A 638 -14.08 -2.86 12.36
N VAL A 639 -15.10 -3.69 12.64
CA VAL A 639 -15.22 -5.04 12.08
C VAL A 639 -16.60 -5.21 11.45
N PHE A 640 -16.62 -5.37 10.13
CA PHE A 640 -17.83 -5.54 9.32
C PHE A 640 -18.14 -7.04 9.17
N GLY A 641 -19.30 -7.45 9.69
CA GLY A 641 -19.73 -8.86 9.75
C GLY A 641 -20.33 -9.29 11.09
N LEU A 642 -20.23 -8.46 12.13
CA LEU A 642 -20.77 -8.74 13.48
C LEU A 642 -22.17 -8.17 13.72
N GLY A 643 -22.83 -7.64 12.69
CA GLY A 643 -24.14 -6.97 12.76
C GLY A 643 -24.15 -5.65 11.98
N SER A 644 -25.30 -4.99 11.96
CA SER A 644 -25.48 -3.71 11.27
C SER A 644 -25.10 -2.52 12.16
N VAL A 645 -23.88 -2.01 12.00
CA VAL A 645 -23.50 -0.67 12.49
C VAL A 645 -23.36 0.24 11.29
N GLY A 646 -24.09 1.36 11.27
CA GLY A 646 -24.03 2.32 10.16
C GLY A 646 -22.70 3.08 10.13
N LEU A 647 -22.20 3.36 8.93
CA LEU A 647 -20.96 4.12 8.67
C LEU A 647 -20.85 5.40 9.52
N ALA A 648 -21.94 6.17 9.64
CA ALA A 648 -21.99 7.40 10.43
C ALA A 648 -21.68 7.17 11.93
N ALA A 649 -22.21 6.08 12.52
CA ALA A 649 -21.97 5.75 13.92
C ALA A 649 -20.50 5.36 14.16
N ILE A 650 -19.86 4.67 13.22
CA ILE A 650 -18.42 4.36 13.32
C ILE A 650 -17.60 5.66 13.30
N ILE A 651 -17.89 6.57 12.36
CA ILE A 651 -17.20 7.87 12.24
C ILE A 651 -17.36 8.70 13.52
N GLU A 652 -18.57 8.75 14.09
CA GLU A 652 -18.85 9.46 15.35
C GLU A 652 -18.10 8.84 16.53
N LEU A 653 -18.24 7.53 16.77
CA LEU A 653 -17.62 6.80 17.89
C LEU A 653 -16.08 6.84 17.86
N THR A 654 -15.48 7.02 16.69
CA THR A 654 -14.02 7.07 16.51
C THR A 654 -13.44 8.48 16.36
N GLY A 655 -14.30 9.51 16.35
CA GLY A 655 -13.86 10.90 16.22
C GLY A 655 -13.30 11.25 14.83
N GLY A 656 -13.88 10.69 13.76
CA GLY A 656 -13.48 10.95 12.37
C GLY A 656 -13.05 9.73 11.54
N GLY A 657 -13.26 8.51 12.06
CA GLY A 657 -12.98 7.25 11.38
C GLY A 657 -11.97 6.36 12.13
N ALA A 658 -12.07 5.05 11.92
CA ALA A 658 -11.22 4.06 12.56
C ALA A 658 -9.77 4.10 12.02
N ASP A 659 -8.79 3.64 12.82
CA ASP A 659 -7.42 3.37 12.33
C ASP A 659 -7.43 2.17 11.37
N TYR A 660 -8.22 1.14 11.69
CA TYR A 660 -8.33 -0.08 10.90
C TYR A 660 -9.80 -0.46 10.70
N SER A 661 -10.14 -0.96 9.52
CA SER A 661 -11.40 -1.68 9.28
C SER A 661 -11.15 -3.06 8.70
N PHE A 662 -11.93 -4.04 9.15
CA PHE A 662 -11.88 -5.43 8.71
C PHE A 662 -13.20 -5.77 8.01
N GLU A 663 -13.13 -6.18 6.75
CA GLU A 663 -14.29 -6.66 6.00
C GLU A 663 -14.27 -8.19 5.95
N CYS A 664 -15.30 -8.82 6.52
CA CYS A 664 -15.38 -10.26 6.69
C CYS A 664 -16.63 -10.89 6.03
N ILE A 665 -17.41 -10.13 5.25
CA ILE A 665 -18.66 -10.58 4.62
C ILE A 665 -18.46 -10.95 3.15
N GLY A 666 -17.62 -10.23 2.41
CA GLY A 666 -17.39 -10.48 0.98
C GLY A 666 -18.48 -9.90 0.07
N VAL A 667 -19.01 -8.72 0.40
CA VAL A 667 -20.04 -8.00 -0.38
C VAL A 667 -19.50 -6.63 -0.77
N SER A 668 -19.55 -6.26 -2.05
CA SER A 668 -18.88 -5.06 -2.58
C SER A 668 -19.26 -3.77 -1.83
N SER A 669 -20.55 -3.54 -1.57
CA SER A 669 -21.01 -2.34 -0.84
C SER A 669 -20.47 -2.26 0.60
N VAL A 670 -20.29 -3.40 1.27
CA VAL A 670 -19.72 -3.47 2.63
C VAL A 670 -18.22 -3.22 2.60
N MET A 671 -17.52 -3.66 1.54
CA MET A 671 -16.11 -3.30 1.33
C MET A 671 -15.93 -1.79 1.13
N THR A 672 -16.82 -1.16 0.36
CA THR A 672 -16.84 0.30 0.20
C THR A 672 -17.13 1.02 1.52
N ASP A 673 -18.13 0.58 2.31
CA ASP A 673 -18.41 1.19 3.62
C ASP A 673 -17.24 0.99 4.61
N ALA A 674 -16.58 -0.17 4.60
CA ALA A 674 -15.38 -0.40 5.40
C ALA A 674 -14.23 0.53 5.01
N PHE A 675 -14.05 0.84 3.72
CA PHE A 675 -13.10 1.83 3.25
C PHE A 675 -13.46 3.26 3.64
N ARG A 676 -14.75 3.61 3.64
CA ARG A 676 -15.20 4.94 4.04
C ARG A 676 -15.11 5.14 5.56
N SER A 677 -15.22 4.08 6.35
CA SER A 677 -15.20 4.15 7.82
C SER A 677 -13.83 4.39 8.45
N ILE A 678 -12.73 4.21 7.72
CA ILE A 678 -11.38 4.53 8.20
C ILE A 678 -11.05 6.02 8.06
N LYS A 679 -10.16 6.53 8.92
CA LYS A 679 -9.75 7.95 8.89
C LYS A 679 -8.68 8.26 7.83
N PRO A 680 -8.60 9.52 7.37
CA PRO A 680 -7.48 10.03 6.58
C PRO A 680 -6.10 9.86 7.24
N GLY A 681 -5.06 9.93 6.41
CA GLY A 681 -3.65 10.03 6.79
C GLY A 681 -2.89 8.71 6.84
N ASN A 682 -3.50 7.63 7.35
CA ASN A 682 -2.91 6.27 7.30
C ASN A 682 -3.91 5.11 7.50
N GLY A 683 -5.23 5.36 7.42
CA GLY A 683 -6.24 4.34 7.70
C GLY A 683 -6.12 3.13 6.78
N LYS A 684 -6.29 1.92 7.32
CA LYS A 684 -6.22 0.67 6.54
C LYS A 684 -7.51 -0.12 6.60
N THR A 685 -8.03 -0.48 5.44
CA THR A 685 -9.10 -1.47 5.28
C THR A 685 -8.48 -2.77 4.83
N ILE A 686 -8.77 -3.86 5.54
CA ILE A 686 -8.31 -5.20 5.19
C ILE A 686 -9.51 -6.07 4.80
N ILE A 687 -9.46 -6.59 3.58
CA ILE A 687 -10.50 -7.45 3.00
C ILE A 687 -10.12 -8.90 3.30
N LEU A 688 -10.98 -9.59 4.05
CA LEU A 688 -10.88 -11.02 4.38
C LEU A 688 -12.10 -11.81 3.86
N GLY A 689 -13.23 -11.14 3.63
CA GLY A 689 -14.45 -11.75 3.12
C GLY A 689 -14.32 -12.25 1.69
N LEU A 690 -14.68 -13.53 1.46
CA LEU A 690 -14.71 -14.13 0.12
C LEU A 690 -15.94 -13.63 -0.67
N GLU A 691 -15.69 -13.13 -1.87
CA GLU A 691 -16.66 -12.57 -2.82
C GLU A 691 -17.96 -13.38 -2.96
N LYS A 692 -19.12 -12.72 -2.79
CA LYS A 692 -20.45 -13.35 -2.84
C LYS A 692 -21.26 -12.99 -4.08
N ASP A 693 -21.04 -11.81 -4.64
CA ASP A 693 -21.84 -11.16 -5.68
C ASP A 693 -21.12 -11.08 -7.05
N SER A 694 -19.80 -11.33 -7.09
CA SER A 694 -18.94 -11.15 -8.28
C SER A 694 -18.85 -9.70 -8.77
N GLU A 695 -19.24 -8.75 -7.92
CA GLU A 695 -19.22 -7.32 -8.23
C GLU A 695 -17.90 -6.69 -7.74
N PRO A 696 -17.25 -5.83 -8.55
CA PRO A 696 -16.01 -5.18 -8.15
C PRO A 696 -16.25 -4.25 -6.95
N VAL A 697 -15.25 -4.13 -6.07
CA VAL A 697 -15.27 -3.12 -5.01
C VAL A 697 -14.93 -1.76 -5.61
N CYS A 698 -15.87 -0.81 -5.51
CA CYS A 698 -15.72 0.54 -6.03
C CYS A 698 -15.40 1.54 -4.90
N LEU A 699 -14.26 2.21 -5.02
CA LEU A 699 -13.70 3.11 -4.00
C LEU A 699 -13.67 4.56 -4.53
N PRO A 700 -14.14 5.56 -3.78
CA PRO A 700 -13.93 6.98 -4.13
C PRO A 700 -12.43 7.30 -4.21
N SER A 701 -11.88 7.59 -5.39
CA SER A 701 -10.41 7.66 -5.55
C SER A 701 -9.80 8.87 -4.83
N ILE A 702 -10.56 9.96 -4.71
CA ILE A 702 -10.16 11.12 -3.90
C ILE A 702 -9.90 10.75 -2.42
N GLU A 703 -10.60 9.76 -1.87
CA GLU A 703 -10.37 9.28 -0.51
C GLU A 703 -9.06 8.47 -0.38
N LEU A 704 -8.54 7.87 -1.46
CA LEU A 704 -7.22 7.23 -1.47
C LEU A 704 -6.10 8.27 -1.35
N LEU A 705 -6.20 9.40 -2.07
CA LEU A 705 -5.25 10.51 -1.99
C LEU A 705 -5.16 11.07 -0.56
N PHE A 706 -6.23 10.98 0.22
CA PHE A 706 -6.24 11.32 1.65
C PHE A 706 -5.53 10.29 2.56
N GLY A 707 -4.60 9.48 2.05
CA GLY A 707 -3.75 8.61 2.88
C GLY A 707 -4.44 7.31 3.31
N LYS A 708 -5.52 6.90 2.63
CA LYS A 708 -6.20 5.64 2.91
C LYS A 708 -5.60 4.49 2.11
N CYS A 709 -5.73 3.28 2.65
CA CYS A 709 -5.20 2.05 2.08
C CYS A 709 -6.27 0.94 2.11
N VAL A 710 -6.39 0.18 1.02
CA VAL A 710 -7.14 -1.08 0.96
C VAL A 710 -6.17 -2.21 0.61
N MET A 711 -6.25 -3.32 1.33
CA MET A 711 -5.41 -4.50 1.08
C MET A 711 -6.17 -5.78 1.40
N GLY A 712 -5.79 -6.90 0.80
CA GLY A 712 -6.27 -8.23 1.19
C GLY A 712 -5.12 -9.22 1.31
N SER A 713 -5.39 -10.41 1.83
CA SER A 713 -4.46 -11.54 1.77
C SER A 713 -5.18 -12.85 2.12
N LEU A 714 -4.93 -13.89 1.32
CA LEU A 714 -5.33 -15.26 1.62
C LEU A 714 -4.77 -15.64 2.99
N PHE A 715 -5.59 -16.31 3.79
CA PHE A 715 -5.22 -16.73 5.15
C PHE A 715 -4.77 -15.57 6.07
N GLY A 716 -5.15 -14.32 5.78
CA GLY A 716 -4.78 -13.16 6.59
C GLY A 716 -3.29 -12.84 6.59
N GLY A 717 -2.53 -13.31 5.60
CA GLY A 717 -1.07 -13.09 5.53
C GLY A 717 -0.24 -14.03 6.41
N ILE A 718 -0.84 -15.06 7.03
CA ILE A 718 -0.07 -16.06 7.79
C ILE A 718 0.62 -17.07 6.88
N LYS A 719 1.81 -17.50 7.29
CA LYS A 719 2.60 -18.57 6.70
C LYS A 719 2.33 -19.87 7.49
N PRO A 720 1.62 -20.86 6.92
CA PRO A 720 1.08 -22.01 7.66
C PRO A 720 2.04 -22.72 8.62
N LYS A 721 3.22 -23.15 8.14
CA LYS A 721 4.18 -23.97 8.89
C LYS A 721 4.84 -23.21 10.04
N THR A 722 4.96 -21.89 9.93
CA THR A 722 5.65 -21.05 10.91
C THR A 722 4.68 -20.38 11.88
N ASP A 723 3.51 -19.97 11.41
CA ASP A 723 2.59 -19.14 12.21
C ASP A 723 1.52 -19.96 12.93
N ILE A 724 1.00 -21.06 12.35
CA ILE A 724 -0.03 -21.88 13.02
C ILE A 724 0.48 -22.47 14.36
N PRO A 725 1.73 -22.97 14.48
CA PRO A 725 2.25 -23.41 15.78
C PRO A 725 2.29 -22.29 16.83
N ILE A 726 2.65 -21.07 16.43
CA ILE A 726 2.65 -19.88 17.31
C ILE A 726 1.23 -19.52 17.75
N LEU A 727 0.25 -19.58 16.83
CA LEU A 727 -1.15 -19.35 17.16
C LEU A 727 -1.70 -20.42 18.12
N ALA A 728 -1.32 -21.68 17.93
CA ALA A 728 -1.70 -22.78 18.81
C ALA A 728 -1.11 -22.61 20.22
N GLU A 729 0.19 -22.27 20.33
CA GLU A 729 0.83 -21.93 21.60
C GLU A 729 0.11 -20.76 22.31
N LYS A 730 -0.25 -19.71 21.58
CA LYS A 730 -1.02 -18.58 22.13
C LYS A 730 -2.41 -18.97 22.63
N CYS A 731 -3.08 -19.92 21.99
CA CYS A 731 -4.33 -20.48 22.52
C CYS A 731 -4.09 -21.28 23.81
N MET A 732 -3.05 -22.12 23.86
CA MET A 732 -2.69 -22.88 25.07
C MET A 732 -2.33 -21.98 26.24
N ASN A 733 -1.64 -20.87 25.97
CA ASN A 733 -1.28 -19.84 26.95
C ASN A 733 -2.43 -18.88 27.30
N LYS A 734 -3.62 -19.05 26.69
CA LYS A 734 -4.81 -18.18 26.84
C LYS A 734 -4.57 -16.71 26.44
N GLU A 735 -3.62 -16.48 25.54
CA GLU A 735 -3.46 -15.19 24.85
C GLU A 735 -4.48 -15.00 23.71
N LEU A 736 -5.07 -16.10 23.23
CA LEU A 736 -6.11 -16.12 22.20
C LEU A 736 -7.27 -17.03 22.62
N GLU A 737 -8.44 -16.43 22.89
CA GLU A 737 -9.66 -17.15 23.26
C GLU A 737 -10.46 -17.58 22.02
N LEU A 738 -10.19 -18.79 21.51
CA LEU A 738 -10.88 -19.32 20.32
C LEU A 738 -12.00 -20.33 20.64
N ASP A 739 -12.05 -20.90 21.85
CA ASP A 739 -13.11 -21.83 22.26
C ASP A 739 -14.52 -21.26 22.06
N GLY A 740 -14.73 -19.97 22.34
CA GLY A 740 -16.02 -19.29 22.20
C GLY A 740 -16.54 -19.16 20.76
N LEU A 741 -15.71 -19.45 19.75
CA LEU A 741 -16.14 -19.51 18.35
C LEU A 741 -16.83 -20.86 18.02
N ILE A 742 -16.53 -21.91 18.79
CA ILE A 742 -17.10 -23.24 18.60
C ILE A 742 -18.46 -23.29 19.30
N THR A 743 -19.53 -23.33 18.51
CA THR A 743 -20.91 -23.28 19.03
C THR A 743 -21.65 -24.60 18.92
N HIS A 744 -21.20 -25.49 18.03
CA HIS A 744 -21.84 -26.76 17.73
C HIS A 744 -20.76 -27.81 17.45
N GLU A 745 -21.04 -29.06 17.81
CA GLU A 745 -20.21 -30.22 17.48
C GLU A 745 -21.14 -31.35 17.01
N VAL A 746 -20.81 -32.00 15.90
CA VAL A 746 -21.59 -33.09 15.28
C VAL A 746 -20.66 -34.21 14.79
N GLY A 747 -21.23 -35.35 14.39
CA GLY A 747 -20.48 -36.38 13.66
C GLY A 747 -20.50 -36.19 12.14
N LEU A 748 -19.62 -36.89 11.42
CA LEU A 748 -19.61 -36.91 9.95
C LEU A 748 -20.98 -37.28 9.35
N GLN A 749 -21.73 -38.18 9.99
CA GLN A 749 -23.08 -38.59 9.55
C GLN A 749 -24.09 -37.44 9.54
N ASP A 750 -23.91 -36.45 10.42
CA ASP A 750 -24.80 -35.29 10.60
C ASP A 750 -24.30 -34.04 9.84
N ILE A 751 -23.38 -34.20 8.87
CA ILE A 751 -22.73 -33.06 8.19
C ILE A 751 -23.72 -32.09 7.54
N ASN A 752 -24.84 -32.58 6.99
CA ASN A 752 -25.88 -31.71 6.43
C ASN A 752 -26.53 -30.81 7.50
N THR A 753 -26.63 -31.28 8.75
CA THR A 753 -27.08 -30.47 9.89
C THR A 753 -26.08 -29.33 10.19
N ALA A 754 -24.77 -29.58 10.05
CA ALA A 754 -23.77 -28.51 10.18
C ALA A 754 -23.93 -27.43 9.09
N PHE A 755 -24.20 -27.85 7.83
CA PHE A 755 -24.52 -26.93 6.73
C PHE A 755 -25.78 -26.10 7.06
N ASP A 756 -26.87 -26.75 7.46
CA ASP A 756 -28.11 -26.07 7.83
C ASP A 756 -27.94 -25.07 8.98
N LEU A 757 -27.20 -25.44 10.04
CA LEU A 757 -26.91 -24.56 11.18
C LEU A 757 -26.12 -23.31 10.76
N LEU A 758 -25.13 -23.45 9.88
CA LEU A 758 -24.34 -22.32 9.37
C LEU A 758 -25.18 -21.44 8.43
N LEU A 759 -25.98 -22.04 7.54
CA LEU A 759 -26.86 -21.32 6.61
C LEU A 759 -27.98 -20.54 7.33
N GLN A 760 -28.47 -21.06 8.45
CA GLN A 760 -29.47 -20.40 9.31
C GLN A 760 -28.86 -19.35 10.25
N GLY A 761 -27.52 -19.15 10.23
CA GLY A 761 -26.84 -18.22 11.14
C GLY A 761 -26.85 -18.66 12.61
N LYS A 762 -27.11 -19.95 12.88
CA LYS A 762 -27.15 -20.53 14.24
C LYS A 762 -25.78 -21.02 14.71
N SER A 763 -24.88 -21.35 13.79
CA SER A 763 -23.50 -21.73 14.10
C SER A 763 -22.50 -20.64 13.70
N LEU A 764 -21.56 -20.32 14.61
CA LEU A 764 -20.37 -19.53 14.29
C LEU A 764 -19.28 -20.45 13.70
N ARG A 765 -18.95 -21.50 14.44
CA ARG A 765 -18.25 -22.70 13.96
C ARG A 765 -18.91 -23.97 14.46
N CYS A 766 -18.88 -24.97 13.58
CA CYS A 766 -19.29 -26.34 13.85
C CYS A 766 -18.10 -27.27 13.64
N ILE A 767 -17.75 -28.05 14.66
CA ILE A 767 -16.78 -29.14 14.56
C ILE A 767 -17.52 -30.41 14.11
N ILE A 768 -16.91 -31.15 13.21
CA ILE A 768 -17.39 -32.42 12.67
C ILE A 768 -16.36 -33.47 13.06
N TRP A 769 -16.73 -34.41 13.93
CA TRP A 769 -15.88 -35.50 14.40
C TRP A 769 -15.98 -36.71 13.46
N MET A 770 -14.84 -37.34 13.16
CA MET A 770 -14.79 -38.53 12.30
C MET A 770 -15.12 -39.80 13.07
N ASP A 771 -14.39 -40.06 14.16
CA ASP A 771 -14.67 -41.16 15.07
C ASP A 771 -15.68 -40.69 16.16
N HIS A 772 -16.91 -41.20 16.14
CA HIS A 772 -17.77 -41.14 17.33
C HIS A 772 -17.24 -42.09 18.41
N LYS A 773 -16.95 -41.56 19.60
CA LYS A 773 -16.84 -42.30 20.85
C LYS A 773 -17.67 -41.62 21.94
#